data_AF-A0A934D8N2-F1
#
_entry.id   AF-A0A934D8N2-F1
#
_cell.length_a   1.000
_cell.length_b   1.000
_cell.length_c   1.000
_cell.angle_alpha   90.00
_cell.angle_beta   90.00
_cell.angle_gamma   90.00
#
_symmetry.space_group_name_H-M   'P 1'
#
loop_
_entity.id
_entity.type
_entity.pdbx_description
1 polymer ?
#
loop_
_entity_poly.entity_id
_entity_poly.type
_entity_poly.pdbx_seq_one_letter_code
_entity_poly.pdbx_strand_id
1 'polypeptide(L)'
;MALLPPWRRFVVAVVTAVPLVLPLEIAKGQSAYSKEVQFKWGTVVLDRSAESLSLEVSLRPQDWLAKDSISSIYLERGVDQGLRFPERTVYLALSSETGLRMQSVIIRNEKEIDANTLHVKTYAQENDSTASEKLTRVDKAKLTNSIRPAMFVAGYEWYRGIRLARITIAPFSVANSKVRMVVRLKGSFAVQNAQRTISQNVPQRRLMPSAISDALVLNPEEIQSAGVQPLAWSDTTGLWFIPGRKYLRLEIPTDGIYRLNYDDLALVIPEIGQTASSSFRLYNYGMEIPVYYSGENAPNMVQGQFLEFVGFRNYGSSYRRVPAATEDYPEYLNRYTDTSTYWLTWGSGTGLRTDTSQSGGSVIDTLTSFIESVHLEANRIFLVIGDDILSSQIPGWQSNKAFAWGFLDLTSPSTVFFNASNPVPNAAVRVFARFASWAAQPVSPAHRLALFINQSDTLATATAAQFEQKLMQASASSNELKEGTNTIRLVSMPTASSVNRIAVDWFDVEYPRQLDASAGALNIQWPSSLVTGAHAVRVANVASKNLVVYRVGASTKRILPYSWTGASPFVATFIDSVAPSDRHIIRLEQFIQKPIIAGVKQFGNLRAQPEGADYVLLTGKEFKTAATQYLNDIQSRENFRTTLVDVQDVFDEYGYGYPTPESIREFFKSTTRWPAPMPTYVCLVGDATYDHKYEIGLSPNTVRPRNVVPSYGWPVSDPWLTALSDSSFLPQMFIGRIPANSVEEFQTYVSHVQSYNSASMDDWNKRYMLFSGGDPTTSGQIESFRQVNQDIADRLLRPAPTGGLATHFYKTTNPQSDYGPYSSAEIRSAIDNGAVLINYIGHSGTQTWDNGIGATLQLMNNRGRFSLITDFGCSTARFAEPNIKCFGELFTLGPSSSAIGYIGNSAYGFTSIAVTLPQMLAEQIGPNANARVGSSHLVAKMNRMLNYGSLGSTLDKVMMLTNTLIGDPVVSLQLPKVPNLSVYGMTLTTIPAAPSDDDANTTVVIPYENLGRVTPDSIRVKISSAYGGSTRD
;
A
#
# COMPACT_ATOMS: atom_id res chain seq x y z
N MET A 1 36.48 15.09 -37.39
CA MET A 1 36.21 15.73 -36.07
C MET A 1 35.30 14.79 -35.29
N ALA A 2 35.81 14.16 -34.23
CA ALA A 2 34.97 13.36 -33.34
C ALA A 2 33.87 14.27 -32.74
N LEU A 3 32.63 13.79 -32.72
CA LEU A 3 31.48 14.48 -32.13
C LEU A 3 31.79 14.77 -30.66
N LEU A 4 32.14 16.02 -30.34
CA LEU A 4 32.26 16.45 -28.95
C LEU A 4 30.92 16.26 -28.23
N PRO A 5 30.94 15.93 -26.92
CA PRO A 5 29.70 15.74 -26.18
C PRO A 5 28.90 17.06 -26.11
N PRO A 6 27.55 17.05 -26.03
CA PRO A 6 26.72 18.24 -26.22
C PRO A 6 27.01 19.43 -25.31
N TRP A 7 27.66 19.20 -24.16
CA TRP A 7 28.08 20.21 -23.20
C TRP A 7 29.44 20.83 -23.51
N ARG A 8 30.24 20.28 -24.44
CA ARG A 8 31.47 20.86 -24.99
C ARG A 8 31.26 21.04 -26.49
N ARG A 9 31.14 22.27 -26.96
CA ARG A 9 30.93 22.57 -28.37
C ARG A 9 31.88 23.67 -28.82
N PHE A 10 32.06 23.77 -30.12
CA PHE A 10 32.77 24.88 -30.73
C PHE A 10 31.75 25.85 -31.34
N VAL A 11 31.95 27.15 -31.15
CA VAL A 11 31.35 28.16 -32.03
C VAL A 11 32.38 28.49 -33.10
N VAL A 12 31.97 28.34 -34.35
CA VAL A 12 32.75 28.80 -35.48
C VAL A 12 32.23 30.20 -35.80
N ALA A 13 32.97 31.24 -35.42
CA ALA A 13 32.67 32.60 -35.83
C ALA A 13 33.33 32.84 -37.20
N VAL A 14 32.50 32.90 -38.24
CA VAL A 14 32.89 33.30 -39.59
C VAL A 14 32.41 34.73 -39.78
N VAL A 15 33.32 35.68 -40.05
CA VAL A 15 32.93 37.01 -40.51
C VAL A 15 32.59 36.89 -41.99
N THR A 16 31.30 36.84 -42.37
CA THR A 16 30.70 37.26 -43.66
C THR A 16 29.26 36.69 -43.86
N ALA A 17 28.50 37.25 -44.81
CA ALA A 17 27.05 37.13 -45.00
C ALA A 17 26.52 35.75 -45.55
N VAL A 18 25.40 35.31 -44.93
CA VAL A 18 24.29 34.35 -45.23
C VAL A 18 24.25 33.57 -46.59
N PRO A 19 23.55 32.40 -46.70
CA PRO A 19 23.77 31.05 -46.10
C PRO A 19 23.66 29.86 -47.10
N LEU A 20 23.98 28.62 -46.70
CA LEU A 20 23.38 27.38 -47.28
C LEU A 20 23.47 26.16 -46.32
N VAL A 21 22.53 25.21 -46.47
CA VAL A 21 22.21 24.01 -45.64
C VAL A 21 22.43 22.73 -46.46
N LEU A 22 22.73 21.56 -45.82
CA LEU A 22 22.17 20.20 -46.07
C LEU A 22 22.91 19.07 -45.28
N PRO A 23 22.39 17.81 -45.19
CA PRO A 23 22.17 17.07 -43.93
C PRO A 23 23.10 15.87 -43.70
N LEU A 24 23.00 15.27 -42.51
CA LEU A 24 23.69 14.05 -42.11
C LEU A 24 22.71 12.87 -41.92
N GLU A 25 22.97 11.75 -42.62
CA GLU A 25 22.38 10.44 -42.34
C GLU A 25 23.19 9.70 -41.26
N ILE A 26 22.49 9.01 -40.35
CA ILE A 26 23.10 8.10 -39.37
C ILE A 26 22.41 6.74 -39.49
N ALA A 27 23.19 5.73 -39.85
CA ALA A 27 22.77 4.33 -39.84
C ALA A 27 22.73 3.78 -38.40
N LYS A 28 21.66 3.04 -38.07
CA LYS A 28 21.46 2.38 -36.77
C LYS A 28 21.94 0.92 -36.83
N GLY A 29 22.89 0.57 -35.97
CA GLY A 29 23.20 -0.82 -35.65
C GLY A 29 22.24 -1.37 -34.59
N GLN A 30 21.71 -2.57 -34.80
CA GLN A 30 20.93 -3.32 -33.80
C GLN A 30 21.85 -4.33 -33.08
N SER A 31 21.84 -4.33 -31.75
CA SER A 31 22.37 -5.43 -30.94
C SER A 31 21.23 -6.40 -30.60
N ALA A 32 21.56 -7.70 -30.67
CA ALA A 32 20.64 -8.81 -30.52
C ALA A 32 20.61 -9.27 -29.06
N TYR A 33 19.53 -8.91 -28.37
CA TYR A 33 18.92 -9.82 -27.42
C TYR A 33 17.97 -10.74 -28.17
N SER A 34 17.72 -11.95 -27.66
CA SER A 34 16.48 -12.66 -27.97
C SER A 34 15.35 -11.78 -27.45
N LYS A 35 14.82 -10.93 -28.33
CA LYS A 35 13.88 -9.90 -27.99
C LYS A 35 12.58 -10.57 -27.56
N GLU A 36 12.28 -10.39 -26.28
CA GLU A 36 10.94 -10.59 -25.76
C GLU A 36 10.01 -9.73 -26.63
N VAL A 37 8.98 -10.32 -27.24
CA VAL A 37 7.98 -9.55 -27.99
C VAL A 37 7.17 -8.75 -26.98
N GLN A 38 7.72 -7.63 -26.51
CA GLN A 38 6.98 -6.64 -25.76
C GLN A 38 6.13 -5.88 -26.78
N PHE A 39 4.81 -5.99 -26.64
CA PHE A 39 3.87 -5.28 -27.50
C PHE A 39 3.95 -3.79 -27.20
N LYS A 40 4.81 -3.06 -27.91
CA LYS A 40 4.78 -1.60 -27.91
C LYS A 40 3.61 -1.17 -28.79
N TRP A 41 2.55 -0.67 -28.17
CA TRP A 41 1.38 -0.21 -28.91
C TRP A 41 1.77 0.97 -29.82
N GLY A 42 1.30 0.96 -31.06
CA GLY A 42 1.59 2.01 -32.03
C GLY A 42 0.72 3.24 -31.80
N THR A 43 0.56 4.06 -32.85
CA THR A 43 -0.24 5.29 -32.78
C THR A 43 -1.69 4.98 -32.42
N VAL A 44 -2.20 5.70 -31.42
CA VAL A 44 -3.63 5.80 -31.13
C VAL A 44 -4.09 7.16 -31.63
N VAL A 45 -5.05 7.15 -32.56
CA VAL A 45 -5.62 8.39 -33.12
C VAL A 45 -7.07 8.48 -32.70
N LEU A 46 -7.40 9.55 -32.00
CA LEU A 46 -8.78 9.92 -31.68
C LEU A 46 -9.28 10.90 -32.74
N ASP A 47 -10.41 10.58 -33.36
CA ASP A 47 -11.12 11.45 -34.31
C ASP A 47 -12.53 11.69 -33.78
N ARG A 48 -13.04 12.92 -33.91
CA ARG A 48 -14.20 13.42 -33.15
C ARG A 48 -15.17 14.22 -34.01
N SER A 49 -16.46 14.01 -33.74
CA SER A 49 -17.56 14.93 -34.04
C SER A 49 -18.37 15.24 -32.77
N ALA A 50 -19.43 16.04 -32.88
CA ALA A 50 -20.32 16.34 -31.74
C ALA A 50 -21.06 15.10 -31.20
N GLU A 51 -21.31 14.10 -32.06
CA GLU A 51 -22.16 12.94 -31.74
C GLU A 51 -21.39 11.60 -31.71
N SER A 52 -20.14 11.60 -32.18
CA SER A 52 -19.33 10.39 -32.31
C SER A 52 -17.86 10.61 -31.98
N LEU A 53 -17.26 9.57 -31.41
CA LEU A 53 -15.82 9.44 -31.20
C LEU A 53 -15.35 8.21 -31.96
N SER A 54 -14.19 8.26 -32.59
CA SER A 54 -13.58 7.07 -33.18
C SER A 54 -12.12 6.95 -32.75
N LEU A 55 -11.76 5.74 -32.33
CA LEU A 55 -10.43 5.39 -31.84
C LEU A 55 -9.80 4.41 -32.82
N GLU A 56 -8.81 4.88 -33.57
CA GLU A 56 -8.01 4.02 -34.43
C GLU A 56 -6.74 3.61 -33.69
N VAL A 57 -6.52 2.30 -33.57
CA VAL A 57 -5.37 1.72 -32.88
C VAL A 57 -4.61 0.84 -33.87
N SER A 58 -3.32 1.13 -34.00
CA SER A 58 -2.38 0.26 -34.73
C SER A 58 -1.42 -0.39 -33.74
N LEU A 59 -1.22 -1.70 -33.85
CA LEU A 59 -0.24 -2.45 -33.07
C LEU A 59 1.09 -2.47 -33.84
N ARG A 60 2.18 -2.14 -33.16
CA ARG A 60 3.54 -2.21 -33.71
C ARG A 60 4.40 -3.14 -32.85
N PRO A 61 4.46 -4.43 -33.14
CA PRO A 61 5.43 -5.30 -32.47
C PRO A 61 6.83 -4.71 -32.66
N GLN A 62 7.64 -4.59 -31.61
CA GLN A 62 9.01 -4.04 -31.69
C GLN A 62 9.90 -4.81 -32.69
N ASP A 63 9.52 -6.02 -33.09
CA ASP A 63 10.31 -6.95 -33.91
C ASP A 63 9.80 -7.32 -35.28
N TRP A 64 8.73 -6.68 -35.76
CA TRP A 64 8.31 -6.90 -37.14
C TRP A 64 9.30 -6.43 -38.21
N LEU A 65 10.35 -5.70 -37.82
CA LEU A 65 11.40 -5.25 -38.75
C LEU A 65 12.54 -6.27 -38.93
N ALA A 66 12.48 -7.44 -38.28
CA ALA A 66 13.43 -8.53 -38.50
C ALA A 66 12.75 -9.91 -38.43
N LYS A 67 12.31 -10.43 -39.59
CA LYS A 67 11.76 -11.77 -39.88
C LYS A 67 10.27 -12.02 -39.59
N ASP A 68 9.63 -12.72 -40.54
CA ASP A 68 8.20 -13.01 -40.68
C ASP A 68 7.55 -13.96 -39.64
N SER A 69 8.09 -14.10 -38.42
CA SER A 69 7.51 -15.00 -37.42
C SER A 69 7.44 -14.40 -36.01
N ILE A 70 6.28 -14.58 -35.36
CA ILE A 70 6.10 -14.29 -33.92
C ILE A 70 6.72 -15.46 -33.16
N SER A 71 7.76 -15.19 -32.36
CA SER A 71 8.45 -16.23 -31.60
C SER A 71 7.70 -16.64 -30.33
N SER A 72 7.04 -15.72 -29.63
CA SER A 72 6.28 -16.00 -28.40
C SER A 72 5.21 -14.94 -28.09
N ILE A 73 4.07 -15.35 -27.50
CA ILE A 73 3.06 -14.51 -26.85
C ILE A 73 2.95 -14.95 -25.40
N TYR A 74 2.98 -13.98 -24.49
CA TYR A 74 2.89 -14.23 -23.06
C TYR A 74 1.49 -13.94 -22.52
N LEU A 75 0.85 -14.95 -21.96
CA LEU A 75 -0.33 -14.80 -21.10
C LEU A 75 0.11 -14.34 -19.71
N GLU A 76 -0.69 -13.47 -19.11
CA GLU A 76 -0.46 -12.94 -17.77
C GLU A 76 -1.57 -13.36 -16.80
N ARG A 77 -1.26 -13.33 -15.52
CA ARG A 77 -2.24 -13.54 -14.46
C ARG A 77 -3.06 -12.27 -14.25
N GLY A 78 -4.37 -12.39 -14.37
CA GLY A 78 -5.32 -11.33 -14.11
C GLY A 78 -5.53 -11.09 -12.62
N VAL A 79 -6.04 -9.91 -12.27
CA VAL A 79 -6.42 -9.57 -10.88
C VAL A 79 -7.49 -10.52 -10.31
N ASP A 80 -8.28 -11.14 -11.19
CA ASP A 80 -9.24 -12.19 -10.89
C ASP A 80 -8.63 -13.60 -10.81
N GLN A 81 -7.30 -13.71 -10.83
CA GLN A 81 -6.52 -14.95 -10.79
C GLN A 81 -6.61 -15.82 -12.06
N GLY A 82 -7.36 -15.38 -13.08
CA GLY A 82 -7.46 -16.06 -14.38
C GLY A 82 -6.29 -15.74 -15.31
N LEU A 83 -5.97 -16.64 -16.25
CA LEU A 83 -5.01 -16.34 -17.32
C LEU A 83 -5.66 -15.44 -18.38
N ARG A 84 -4.92 -14.41 -18.80
CA ARG A 84 -5.41 -13.40 -19.76
C ARG A 84 -4.38 -13.14 -20.85
N PHE A 85 -4.88 -12.87 -22.05
CA PHE A 85 -4.06 -12.31 -23.12
C PHE A 85 -3.68 -10.87 -22.79
N PRO A 86 -2.54 -10.37 -23.32
CA PRO A 86 -2.19 -8.97 -23.20
C PRO A 86 -3.31 -8.08 -23.71
N GLU A 87 -3.76 -7.15 -22.86
CA GLU A 87 -4.77 -6.14 -23.17
C GLU A 87 -4.20 -4.76 -22.84
N ARG A 88 -4.78 -3.71 -23.42
CA ARG A 88 -4.44 -2.31 -23.12
C ARG A 88 -5.64 -1.59 -22.56
N THR A 89 -5.40 -0.75 -21.57
CA THR A 89 -6.38 0.21 -21.07
C THR A 89 -6.09 1.60 -21.61
N VAL A 90 -7.12 2.29 -22.07
CA VAL A 90 -7.08 3.68 -22.54
C VAL A 90 -8.18 4.46 -21.83
N TYR A 91 -7.90 5.69 -21.41
CA TYR A 91 -8.89 6.58 -20.83
C TYR A 91 -9.28 7.72 -21.76
N LEU A 92 -10.58 7.97 -21.80
CA LEU A 92 -11.16 9.14 -22.41
C LEU A 92 -11.88 9.96 -21.35
N ALA A 93 -11.57 11.24 -21.23
CA ALA A 93 -12.33 12.18 -20.41
C ALA A 93 -13.70 12.43 -21.05
N LEU A 94 -14.74 12.45 -20.23
CA LEU A 94 -16.12 12.70 -20.61
C LEU A 94 -16.74 13.78 -19.71
N SER A 95 -17.83 14.39 -20.18
CA SER A 95 -18.68 15.19 -19.30
C SER A 95 -19.40 14.29 -18.28
N SER A 96 -19.81 14.85 -17.14
CA SER A 96 -20.30 14.12 -15.96
C SER A 96 -21.49 13.18 -16.23
N GLU A 97 -22.33 13.50 -17.22
CA GLU A 97 -23.55 12.74 -17.58
C GLU A 97 -23.40 11.93 -18.86
N THR A 98 -22.27 12.07 -19.54
CA THR A 98 -22.02 11.44 -20.84
C THR A 98 -21.58 9.98 -20.69
N GLY A 99 -22.15 9.12 -21.53
CA GLY A 99 -21.72 7.74 -21.72
C GLY A 99 -21.17 7.52 -23.13
N LEU A 100 -20.42 6.43 -23.30
CA LEU A 100 -20.02 5.89 -24.60
C LEU A 100 -20.71 4.56 -24.84
N ARG A 101 -21.35 4.43 -26.01
CA ARG A 101 -21.81 3.14 -26.53
C ARG A 101 -20.97 2.76 -27.73
N MET A 102 -20.34 1.60 -27.67
CA MET A 102 -19.65 1.02 -28.83
C MET A 102 -20.67 0.82 -29.97
N GLN A 103 -20.42 1.43 -31.13
CA GLN A 103 -21.24 1.26 -32.33
C GLN A 103 -20.68 0.14 -33.22
N SER A 104 -19.38 0.15 -33.46
CA SER A 104 -18.73 -0.84 -34.32
C SER A 104 -17.24 -0.94 -34.01
N VAL A 105 -16.68 -2.12 -34.27
CA VAL A 105 -15.24 -2.37 -34.28
C VAL A 105 -14.88 -2.92 -35.64
N ILE A 106 -14.15 -2.14 -36.43
CA ILE A 106 -13.70 -2.52 -37.76
C ILE A 106 -12.26 -3.04 -37.64
N ILE A 107 -12.09 -4.34 -37.85
CA ILE A 107 -10.78 -4.97 -37.97
C ILE A 107 -10.25 -4.69 -39.38
N ARG A 108 -9.14 -3.94 -39.47
CA ARG A 108 -8.49 -3.60 -40.75
C ARG A 108 -7.40 -4.58 -41.13
N ASN A 109 -6.81 -5.26 -40.14
CA ASN A 109 -5.76 -6.23 -40.33
C ASN A 109 -5.74 -7.22 -39.16
N GLU A 110 -5.70 -8.52 -39.46
CA GLU A 110 -5.55 -9.61 -38.49
C GLU A 110 -4.49 -10.61 -38.96
N LYS A 111 -3.84 -11.28 -38.01
CA LYS A 111 -2.94 -12.39 -38.27
C LYS A 111 -3.33 -13.60 -37.44
N GLU A 112 -3.25 -14.77 -38.05
CA GLU A 112 -3.28 -16.04 -37.33
C GLU A 112 -1.90 -16.31 -36.72
N ILE A 113 -1.90 -16.79 -35.48
CA ILE A 113 -0.68 -17.10 -34.74
C ILE A 113 -0.75 -18.58 -34.35
N ASP A 114 0.35 -19.29 -34.58
CA ASP A 114 0.48 -20.65 -34.11
C ASP A 114 0.38 -20.66 -32.58
N ALA A 115 -0.61 -21.36 -32.04
CA ALA A 115 -0.78 -21.50 -30.60
C ALA A 115 0.42 -22.19 -29.90
N ASN A 116 1.37 -22.75 -30.64
CA ASN A 116 2.66 -23.25 -30.11
C ASN A 116 3.54 -22.12 -29.56
N THR A 117 3.29 -20.88 -30.00
CA THR A 117 4.00 -19.67 -29.55
C THR A 117 3.43 -19.12 -28.25
N LEU A 118 2.38 -19.71 -27.69
CA LEU A 118 1.79 -19.25 -26.43
C LEU A 118 2.57 -19.78 -25.23
N HIS A 119 2.98 -18.86 -24.37
CA HIS A 119 3.60 -19.12 -23.08
C HIS A 119 2.82 -18.41 -21.98
N VAL A 120 2.78 -18.99 -20.79
CA VAL A 120 2.34 -18.33 -19.57
C VAL A 120 3.59 -17.91 -18.81
N LYS A 121 3.60 -16.66 -18.36
CA LYS A 121 4.59 -16.19 -17.38
C LYS A 121 4.20 -16.71 -16.02
N THR A 122 4.95 -17.68 -15.51
CA THR A 122 4.88 -18.11 -14.12
C THR A 122 6.09 -17.56 -13.38
N TYR A 123 5.95 -17.36 -12.08
CA TYR A 123 7.04 -16.88 -11.24
C TYR A 123 7.36 -17.97 -10.22
N ALA A 124 8.64 -18.29 -10.05
CA ALA A 124 9.11 -19.28 -9.10
C ALA A 124 10.16 -18.65 -8.19
N GLN A 125 10.12 -19.00 -6.91
CA GLN A 125 11.05 -18.47 -5.91
C GLN A 125 12.26 -19.37 -5.97
N GLU A 126 13.42 -18.78 -6.29
CA GLU A 126 14.69 -19.52 -6.29
C GLU A 126 15.34 -19.43 -4.90
N ASN A 127 15.16 -18.31 -4.20
CA ASN A 127 15.56 -18.11 -2.80
C ASN A 127 14.81 -16.91 -2.16
N ASP A 128 15.13 -16.59 -0.90
CA ASP A 128 14.49 -15.50 -0.12
C ASP A 128 14.67 -14.09 -0.71
N SER A 129 15.56 -13.93 -1.69
CA SER A 129 15.86 -12.65 -2.35
C SER A 129 15.63 -12.66 -3.87
N THR A 130 15.32 -13.82 -4.46
CA THR A 130 15.26 -13.97 -5.93
C THR A 130 14.05 -14.79 -6.35
N ALA A 131 13.21 -14.19 -7.18
CA ALA A 131 12.20 -14.89 -7.97
C ALA A 131 12.63 -14.91 -9.43
N SER A 132 12.55 -16.08 -10.08
CA SER A 132 12.78 -16.23 -11.51
C SER A 132 11.45 -16.22 -12.26
N GLU A 133 11.45 -15.59 -13.43
CA GLU A 133 10.37 -15.71 -14.39
C GLU A 133 10.58 -17.01 -15.18
N LYS A 134 9.58 -17.90 -15.17
CA LYS A 134 9.56 -19.14 -15.94
C LYS A 134 8.51 -19.06 -17.03
N LEU A 135 8.91 -19.48 -18.23
CA LEU A 135 8.03 -19.52 -19.39
C LEU A 135 7.51 -20.93 -19.59
N THR A 136 6.23 -21.15 -19.27
CA THR A 136 5.58 -22.45 -19.46
C THR A 136 4.74 -22.41 -20.73
N ARG A 137 4.94 -23.36 -21.64
CA ARG A 137 4.14 -23.42 -22.88
C ARG A 137 2.68 -23.74 -22.55
N VAL A 138 1.76 -23.03 -23.20
CA VAL A 138 0.33 -23.29 -23.05
C VAL A 138 -0.03 -24.59 -23.77
N ASP A 139 -0.73 -25.46 -23.05
CA ASP A 139 -1.37 -26.62 -23.66
C ASP A 139 -2.52 -26.15 -24.56
N LYS A 140 -2.38 -26.37 -25.87
CA LYS A 140 -3.39 -26.01 -26.87
C LYS A 140 -4.75 -26.64 -26.58
N ALA A 141 -4.80 -27.81 -25.93
CA ALA A 141 -6.05 -28.46 -25.56
C ALA A 141 -6.83 -27.70 -24.48
N LYS A 142 -6.16 -26.83 -23.72
CA LYS A 142 -6.77 -25.98 -22.68
C LYS A 142 -7.25 -24.63 -23.20
N LEU A 143 -7.02 -24.32 -24.48
CA LEU A 143 -7.54 -23.12 -25.12
C LEU A 143 -9.02 -23.29 -25.43
N THR A 144 -9.87 -22.63 -24.64
CA THR A 144 -11.30 -22.56 -24.91
C THR A 144 -11.59 -21.44 -25.91
N ASN A 145 -12.61 -21.62 -26.75
CA ASN A 145 -13.05 -20.57 -27.65
C ASN A 145 -13.46 -19.33 -26.84
N SER A 146 -12.88 -18.17 -27.17
CA SER A 146 -13.13 -16.90 -26.51
C SER A 146 -13.65 -15.89 -27.54
N ILE A 147 -14.96 -15.67 -27.51
CA ILE A 147 -15.63 -14.65 -28.31
C ILE A 147 -15.71 -13.37 -27.46
N ARG A 148 -14.62 -12.60 -27.43
CA ARG A 148 -14.57 -11.27 -26.80
C ARG A 148 -14.32 -10.21 -27.89
N PRO A 149 -15.01 -9.05 -27.85
CA PRO A 149 -14.72 -7.95 -28.77
C PRO A 149 -13.26 -7.47 -28.65
N ALA A 150 -12.62 -7.17 -29.78
CA ALA A 150 -11.24 -6.67 -29.79
C ALA A 150 -11.07 -5.27 -29.16
N MET A 151 -12.17 -4.55 -28.99
CA MET A 151 -12.26 -3.28 -28.27
C MET A 151 -13.66 -3.18 -27.64
N PHE A 152 -13.76 -2.68 -26.41
CA PHE A 152 -15.04 -2.42 -25.74
C PHE A 152 -14.88 -1.41 -24.59
N VAL A 153 -16.00 -0.79 -24.18
CA VAL A 153 -16.04 0.07 -22.99
C VAL A 153 -16.08 -0.85 -21.76
N ALA A 154 -14.99 -0.88 -21.00
CA ALA A 154 -14.82 -1.76 -19.85
C ALA A 154 -15.42 -1.19 -18.55
N GLY A 155 -15.89 0.06 -18.58
CA GLY A 155 -16.51 0.73 -17.44
C GLY A 155 -16.26 2.23 -17.43
N TYR A 156 -16.71 2.87 -16.37
CA TYR A 156 -16.47 4.29 -16.08
C TYR A 156 -15.92 4.41 -14.67
N GLU A 157 -15.04 5.37 -14.45
CA GLU A 157 -14.54 5.70 -13.12
C GLU A 157 -14.38 7.21 -12.94
N TRP A 158 -14.37 7.64 -11.68
CA TRP A 158 -14.10 9.02 -11.31
C TRP A 158 -12.66 9.15 -10.85
N TYR A 159 -11.90 10.02 -11.51
CA TYR A 159 -10.51 10.30 -11.18
C TYR A 159 -10.36 11.80 -10.94
N ARG A 160 -10.06 12.20 -9.70
CA ARG A 160 -10.00 13.61 -9.25
C ARG A 160 -11.23 14.43 -9.69
N GLY A 161 -12.39 13.80 -9.59
CA GLY A 161 -13.69 14.36 -9.95
C GLY A 161 -13.98 14.49 -11.45
N ILE A 162 -13.11 13.94 -12.31
CA ILE A 162 -13.33 13.85 -13.76
C ILE A 162 -13.85 12.45 -14.09
N ARG A 163 -14.91 12.38 -14.91
CA ARG A 163 -15.45 11.11 -15.40
C ARG A 163 -14.57 10.59 -16.53
N LEU A 164 -14.00 9.40 -16.35
CA LEU A 164 -13.20 8.71 -17.34
C LEU A 164 -13.95 7.49 -17.87
N ALA A 165 -14.05 7.34 -19.18
CA ALA A 165 -14.40 6.07 -19.81
C ALA A 165 -13.16 5.21 -19.97
N ARG A 166 -13.24 3.98 -19.45
CA ARG A 166 -12.19 2.98 -19.57
C ARG A 166 -12.45 2.16 -20.83
N ILE A 167 -11.61 2.33 -21.84
CA ILE A 167 -11.65 1.54 -23.07
C ILE A 167 -10.60 0.44 -22.95
N THR A 168 -11.03 -0.81 -23.08
CA THR A 168 -10.11 -1.95 -23.15
C THR A 168 -9.95 -2.38 -24.60
N ILE A 169 -8.70 -2.56 -25.00
CA ILE A 169 -8.30 -3.09 -26.31
C ILE A 169 -7.72 -4.48 -26.05
N ALA A 170 -8.41 -5.52 -26.52
CA ALA A 170 -8.08 -6.93 -26.31
C ALA A 170 -7.84 -7.59 -27.67
N PRO A 171 -6.66 -7.42 -28.28
CA PRO A 171 -6.45 -7.75 -29.70
C PRO A 171 -6.36 -9.26 -29.97
N PHE A 172 -6.33 -10.10 -28.95
CA PHE A 172 -6.23 -11.55 -29.08
C PHE A 172 -7.59 -12.22 -28.89
N SER A 173 -7.88 -13.19 -29.75
CA SER A 173 -9.02 -14.09 -29.61
C SER A 173 -8.62 -15.53 -29.94
N VAL A 174 -9.40 -16.47 -29.41
CA VAL A 174 -9.22 -17.91 -29.65
C VAL A 174 -10.46 -18.42 -30.36
N ALA A 175 -10.26 -19.01 -31.54
CA ALA A 175 -11.30 -19.65 -32.32
C ALA A 175 -10.76 -20.92 -32.97
N ASN A 176 -11.41 -22.06 -32.73
CA ASN A 176 -11.05 -23.38 -33.29
C ASN A 176 -9.59 -23.75 -33.00
N SER A 177 -9.15 -23.56 -31.75
CA SER A 177 -7.78 -23.82 -31.28
C SER A 177 -6.68 -23.02 -32.01
N LYS A 178 -7.06 -21.95 -32.72
CA LYS A 178 -6.17 -20.98 -33.35
C LYS A 178 -6.25 -19.64 -32.62
N VAL A 179 -5.10 -18.99 -32.43
CA VAL A 179 -5.02 -17.65 -31.85
C VAL A 179 -5.05 -16.65 -33.00
N ARG A 180 -5.96 -15.68 -32.95
CA ARG A 180 -5.97 -14.54 -33.86
C ARG A 180 -5.51 -13.30 -33.12
N MET A 181 -4.67 -12.50 -33.77
CA MET A 181 -4.25 -11.19 -33.29
C MET A 181 -4.69 -10.11 -34.26
N VAL A 182 -5.46 -9.15 -33.76
CA VAL A 182 -5.88 -7.96 -34.50
C VAL A 182 -4.74 -6.94 -34.49
N VAL A 183 -4.17 -6.65 -35.65
CA VAL A 183 -3.00 -5.76 -35.81
C VAL A 183 -3.43 -4.30 -35.95
N ARG A 184 -4.56 -4.05 -36.61
CA ARG A 184 -5.10 -2.70 -36.78
C ARG A 184 -6.61 -2.75 -36.69
N LEU A 185 -7.17 -1.89 -35.85
CA LEU A 185 -8.61 -1.78 -35.67
C LEU A 185 -9.04 -0.33 -35.48
N LYS A 186 -10.26 -0.02 -35.91
CA LYS A 186 -10.93 1.25 -35.65
C LYS A 186 -12.23 0.96 -34.90
N GLY A 187 -12.32 1.44 -33.67
CA GLY A 187 -13.57 1.45 -32.90
C GLY A 187 -14.31 2.77 -33.08
N SER A 188 -15.63 2.71 -33.26
CA SER A 188 -16.50 3.89 -33.29
C SER A 188 -17.46 3.84 -32.11
N PHE A 189 -17.62 4.97 -31.43
CA PHE A 189 -18.44 5.15 -30.24
C PHE A 189 -19.49 6.23 -30.49
N ALA A 190 -20.74 5.92 -30.15
CA ALA A 190 -21.78 6.93 -30.01
C ALA A 190 -21.64 7.60 -28.63
N VAL A 191 -21.71 8.92 -28.61
CA VAL A 191 -21.79 9.70 -27.38
C VAL A 191 -23.26 9.70 -26.92
N GLN A 192 -23.53 9.17 -25.73
CA GLN A 192 -24.87 9.11 -25.13
C GLN A 192 -25.05 10.25 -24.13
N ASN A 193 -26.24 10.84 -24.10
CA ASN A 193 -26.61 11.99 -23.25
C ASN A 193 -25.67 13.19 -23.47
N ALA A 194 -25.68 13.75 -24.68
CA ALA A 194 -24.86 14.89 -25.08
C ALA A 194 -25.37 16.25 -24.53
N GLN A 195 -26.29 16.27 -23.57
CA GLN A 195 -26.68 17.53 -22.92
C GLN A 195 -25.49 18.06 -22.14
N ARG A 196 -24.80 19.05 -22.74
CA ARG A 196 -23.75 19.83 -22.09
C ARG A 196 -24.39 20.72 -21.02
N THR A 197 -24.73 20.16 -19.87
CA THR A 197 -25.06 20.97 -18.71
C THR A 197 -23.74 21.51 -18.16
N ILE A 198 -23.29 22.64 -18.72
CA ILE A 198 -22.17 23.40 -18.16
C ILE A 198 -22.67 23.94 -16.82
N SER A 199 -22.37 23.24 -15.73
CA SER A 199 -22.46 23.85 -14.41
C SER A 199 -21.41 24.97 -14.36
N GLN A 200 -21.87 26.20 -14.49
CA GLN A 200 -21.01 27.38 -14.44
C GLN A 200 -20.51 27.63 -13.02
N ASN A 201 -19.29 28.16 -12.94
CA ASN A 201 -18.59 28.75 -11.78
C ASN A 201 -17.74 27.83 -10.88
N VAL A 202 -16.93 26.94 -11.47
CA VAL A 202 -15.69 26.49 -10.82
C VAL A 202 -14.51 26.79 -11.74
N PRO A 203 -13.43 27.47 -11.30
CA PRO A 203 -12.23 27.63 -12.11
C PRO A 203 -11.60 26.25 -12.41
N GLN A 204 -11.94 25.67 -13.57
CA GLN A 204 -11.64 24.29 -13.99
C GLN A 204 -10.14 23.96 -14.22
N ARG A 205 -9.22 24.89 -13.96
CA ARG A 205 -7.76 24.72 -14.14
C ARG A 205 -7.02 24.08 -12.95
N ARG A 206 -7.73 23.58 -11.91
CA ARG A 206 -7.11 23.04 -10.66
C ARG A 206 -7.60 21.65 -10.21
N LEU A 207 -8.18 20.86 -11.11
CA LEU A 207 -8.81 19.58 -10.76
C LEU A 207 -7.86 18.39 -10.90
N MET A 208 -7.13 18.32 -12.02
CA MET A 208 -6.14 17.29 -12.30
C MET A 208 -4.83 17.96 -12.74
N PRO A 209 -3.68 17.66 -12.09
CA PRO A 209 -2.39 18.19 -12.52
C PRO A 209 -2.10 17.78 -13.97
N SER A 210 -1.53 18.70 -14.76
CA SER A 210 -1.23 18.45 -16.19
C SER A 210 -0.36 17.20 -16.39
N ALA A 211 0.61 16.99 -15.49
CA ALA A 211 1.46 15.81 -15.49
C ALA A 211 0.67 14.49 -15.48
N ILE A 212 -0.48 14.44 -14.78
CA ILE A 212 -1.35 13.26 -14.77
C ILE A 212 -2.26 13.25 -16.00
N SER A 213 -2.87 14.38 -16.38
CA SER A 213 -3.82 14.39 -17.51
C SER A 213 -3.15 14.00 -18.81
N ASP A 214 -1.95 14.51 -19.06
CA ASP A 214 -1.20 14.28 -20.30
C ASP A 214 -0.71 12.83 -20.42
N ALA A 215 -0.52 12.17 -19.27
CA ALA A 215 -0.12 10.78 -19.20
C ALA A 215 -1.32 9.81 -19.28
N LEU A 216 -2.39 10.11 -18.54
CA LEU A 216 -3.49 9.17 -18.31
C LEU A 216 -4.56 9.21 -19.41
N VAL A 217 -4.86 10.40 -19.95
CA VAL A 217 -6.05 10.66 -20.77
C VAL A 217 -5.63 10.99 -22.21
N LEU A 218 -6.31 10.41 -23.21
CA LEU A 218 -5.99 10.69 -24.63
C LEU A 218 -6.55 12.00 -25.17
N ASN A 219 -7.58 12.55 -24.51
CA ASN A 219 -8.25 13.82 -24.86
C ASN A 219 -8.22 14.80 -23.66
N PRO A 220 -7.03 15.18 -23.16
CA PRO A 220 -6.91 16.02 -21.96
C PRO A 220 -7.57 17.40 -22.11
N GLU A 221 -7.76 17.90 -23.33
CA GLU A 221 -8.49 19.13 -23.62
C GLU A 221 -9.95 19.10 -23.14
N GLU A 222 -10.59 17.93 -23.11
CA GLU A 222 -11.98 17.78 -22.67
C GLU A 222 -12.15 17.87 -21.16
N ILE A 223 -11.07 17.74 -20.39
CA ILE A 223 -11.10 17.89 -18.93
C ILE A 223 -11.58 19.27 -18.53
N GLN A 224 -11.22 20.31 -19.30
CA GLN A 224 -11.67 21.67 -19.05
C GLN A 224 -13.18 21.81 -19.24
N SER A 225 -13.80 21.01 -20.11
CA SER A 225 -15.25 21.01 -20.33
C SER A 225 -16.00 19.96 -19.51
N ALA A 226 -15.29 19.06 -18.84
CA ALA A 226 -15.89 18.00 -18.04
C ALA A 226 -16.53 18.59 -16.78
N GLY A 227 -17.80 18.26 -16.55
CA GLY A 227 -18.45 18.52 -15.27
C GLY A 227 -17.71 17.78 -14.15
N VAL A 228 -17.40 18.49 -13.08
CA VAL A 228 -16.74 17.92 -11.90
C VAL A 228 -17.79 17.35 -10.98
N GLN A 229 -17.62 16.11 -10.55
CA GLN A 229 -18.39 15.57 -9.43
C GLN A 229 -17.43 15.02 -8.38
N PRO A 230 -17.68 15.24 -7.08
CA PRO A 230 -16.98 14.51 -6.04
C PRO A 230 -17.11 13.01 -6.28
N LEU A 231 -16.12 12.23 -5.83
CA LEU A 231 -16.18 10.78 -5.91
C LEU A 231 -17.47 10.30 -5.22
N ALA A 232 -18.24 9.45 -5.90
CA ALA A 232 -19.43 8.84 -5.34
C ALA A 232 -19.02 7.97 -4.14
N TRP A 233 -19.19 8.51 -2.95
CA TRP A 233 -18.73 7.95 -1.69
C TRP A 233 -19.83 8.07 -0.64
N SER A 234 -20.25 6.94 -0.08
CA SER A 234 -21.22 6.93 1.02
C SER A 234 -20.46 7.04 2.34
N ASP A 235 -20.26 8.27 2.80
CA ASP A 235 -19.63 8.52 4.09
C ASP A 235 -20.58 8.18 5.24
N THR A 236 -20.39 7.03 5.86
CA THR A 236 -21.15 6.61 7.04
C THR A 236 -20.45 6.95 8.35
N THR A 237 -19.17 7.33 8.30
CA THR A 237 -18.32 7.54 9.47
C THR A 237 -18.46 8.94 10.06
N GLY A 238 -19.06 9.90 9.34
CA GLY A 238 -19.25 11.28 9.80
C GLY A 238 -20.52 11.52 10.62
N LEU A 239 -21.40 10.53 10.78
CA LEU A 239 -22.75 10.73 11.32
C LEU A 239 -22.84 10.52 12.84
N TRP A 240 -21.85 9.91 13.46
CA TRP A 240 -21.92 9.49 14.87
C TRP A 240 -21.45 10.56 15.86
N PHE A 241 -20.67 11.54 15.41
CA PHE A 241 -20.14 12.62 16.24
C PHE A 241 -20.60 13.99 15.75
N ILE A 242 -20.51 14.98 16.64
CA ILE A 242 -20.82 16.38 16.34
C ILE A 242 -19.53 17.20 16.45
N PRO A 243 -19.07 17.84 15.36
CA PRO A 243 -17.92 18.75 15.40
C PRO A 243 -18.03 19.81 16.50
N GLY A 244 -16.91 20.12 17.15
CA GLY A 244 -16.81 21.08 18.24
C GLY A 244 -17.29 20.56 19.60
N ARG A 245 -17.97 19.42 19.67
CA ARG A 245 -18.40 18.81 20.93
C ARG A 245 -17.28 17.97 21.54
N LYS A 246 -17.27 17.92 22.88
CA LYS A 246 -16.34 17.11 23.68
C LYS A 246 -16.83 15.67 23.83
N TYR A 247 -15.89 14.74 23.75
CA TYR A 247 -16.07 13.32 23.97
C TYR A 247 -14.91 12.80 24.81
N LEU A 248 -15.19 11.92 25.74
CA LEU A 248 -14.21 11.18 26.53
C LEU A 248 -13.93 9.85 25.81
N ARG A 249 -12.66 9.61 25.45
CA ARG A 249 -12.22 8.33 24.87
C ARG A 249 -11.99 7.32 25.99
N LEU A 250 -12.61 6.15 25.84
CA LEU A 250 -12.53 5.02 26.75
C LEU A 250 -12.00 3.81 25.98
N GLU A 251 -11.01 3.12 26.55
CA GLU A 251 -10.39 1.94 25.96
C GLU A 251 -10.73 0.69 26.78
N ILE A 252 -11.16 -0.36 26.05
CA ILE A 252 -11.73 -1.60 26.59
C ILE A 252 -10.87 -2.78 26.09
N PRO A 253 -9.88 -3.23 26.89
CA PRO A 253 -8.96 -4.30 26.51
C PRO A 253 -9.47 -5.71 26.84
N THR A 254 -10.53 -5.83 27.66
CA THR A 254 -11.12 -7.12 28.07
C THR A 254 -12.65 -7.09 28.09
N ASP A 255 -13.30 -8.24 27.89
CA ASP A 255 -14.76 -8.35 27.99
C ASP A 255 -15.22 -8.24 29.44
N GLY A 256 -16.21 -7.38 29.72
CA GLY A 256 -16.71 -7.23 31.08
C GLY A 256 -17.74 -6.13 31.27
N ILE A 257 -18.06 -5.90 32.55
CA ILE A 257 -18.86 -4.76 33.00
C ILE A 257 -17.87 -3.67 33.40
N TYR A 258 -18.08 -2.46 32.88
CA TYR A 258 -17.25 -1.30 33.10
C TYR A 258 -18.02 -0.21 33.84
N ARG A 259 -17.37 0.44 34.79
CA ARG A 259 -17.96 1.49 35.61
C ARG A 259 -17.08 2.74 35.66
N LEU A 260 -17.73 3.89 35.55
CA LEU A 260 -17.14 5.23 35.71
C LEU A 260 -17.89 5.93 36.84
N ASN A 261 -17.23 6.15 37.97
CA ASN A 261 -17.83 6.87 39.10
C ASN A 261 -17.73 8.39 38.89
N TYR A 262 -18.41 9.15 39.75
CA TYR A 262 -18.36 10.62 39.72
C TYR A 262 -16.92 11.16 39.78
N ASP A 263 -16.08 10.61 40.68
CA ASP A 263 -14.72 11.10 40.88
C ASP A 263 -13.84 10.85 39.64
N ASP A 264 -14.02 9.72 38.96
CA ASP A 264 -13.35 9.38 37.69
C ASP A 264 -13.67 10.42 36.61
N LEU A 265 -14.95 10.82 36.51
CA LEU A 265 -15.41 11.78 35.52
C LEU A 265 -15.04 13.21 35.91
N ALA A 266 -15.07 13.57 37.20
CA ALA A 266 -14.72 14.91 37.68
C ALA A 266 -13.25 15.27 37.41
N LEU A 267 -12.36 14.27 37.32
CA LEU A 267 -10.95 14.48 36.96
C LEU A 267 -10.76 14.99 35.53
N VAL A 268 -11.65 14.63 34.60
CA VAL A 268 -11.52 14.92 33.17
C VAL A 268 -12.65 15.79 32.62
N ILE A 269 -13.75 15.94 33.37
CA ILE A 269 -14.93 16.76 33.08
C ILE A 269 -15.19 17.65 34.31
N PRO A 270 -14.55 18.82 34.41
CA PRO A 270 -14.70 19.71 35.57
C PRO A 270 -16.15 20.11 35.87
N GLU A 271 -17.00 20.17 34.84
CA GLU A 271 -18.42 20.52 34.91
C GLU A 271 -19.37 19.35 35.20
N ILE A 272 -18.87 18.16 35.56
CA ILE A 272 -19.70 16.95 35.69
C ILE A 272 -20.85 17.09 36.69
N GLY A 273 -20.64 17.79 37.81
CA GLY A 273 -21.67 18.04 38.83
C GLY A 273 -22.83 18.93 38.37
N GLN A 274 -22.67 19.64 37.25
CA GLN A 274 -23.70 20.47 36.62
C GLN A 274 -24.28 19.80 35.37
N THR A 275 -23.71 18.67 34.96
CA THR A 275 -24.10 17.96 33.75
C THR A 275 -25.38 17.18 34.01
N ALA A 276 -26.39 17.41 33.16
CA ALA A 276 -27.64 16.68 33.23
C ALA A 276 -27.39 15.17 33.05
N SER A 277 -27.80 14.36 34.02
CA SER A 277 -27.54 12.92 34.04
C SER A 277 -28.19 12.19 32.86
N SER A 278 -29.29 12.72 32.32
CA SER A 278 -29.97 12.21 31.12
C SER A 278 -29.16 12.43 29.84
N SER A 279 -28.15 13.30 29.85
CA SER A 279 -27.41 13.71 28.67
C SER A 279 -26.22 12.82 28.29
N PHE A 280 -25.81 11.89 29.16
CA PHE A 280 -24.72 10.97 28.86
C PHE A 280 -25.09 10.04 27.70
N ARG A 281 -24.23 9.97 26.68
CA ARG A 281 -24.35 9.09 25.51
C ARG A 281 -23.03 8.37 25.28
N LEU A 282 -23.08 7.07 25.06
CA LEU A 282 -21.91 6.23 24.86
C LEU A 282 -21.95 5.61 23.47
N TYR A 283 -20.87 5.69 22.71
CA TYR A 283 -20.79 5.18 21.34
C TYR A 283 -19.68 4.14 21.20
N ASN A 284 -19.93 3.10 20.41
CA ASN A 284 -18.92 2.17 19.91
C ASN A 284 -19.19 1.89 18.43
N TYR A 285 -18.16 1.92 17.58
CA TYR A 285 -18.31 1.85 16.12
C TYR A 285 -19.35 2.84 15.55
N GLY A 286 -19.46 4.02 16.16
CA GLY A 286 -20.42 5.05 15.78
C GLY A 286 -21.88 4.75 16.13
N MET A 287 -22.17 3.60 16.75
CA MET A 287 -23.51 3.25 17.23
C MET A 287 -23.64 3.64 18.70
N GLU A 288 -24.75 4.31 19.06
CA GLU A 288 -25.05 4.60 20.46
C GLU A 288 -25.41 3.30 21.19
N ILE A 289 -24.75 3.04 22.31
CA ILE A 289 -25.01 1.89 23.17
C ILE A 289 -25.62 2.34 24.50
N PRO A 290 -26.51 1.53 25.09
CA PRO A 290 -27.17 1.88 26.35
C PRO A 290 -26.16 1.91 27.51
N VAL A 291 -26.29 2.93 28.35
CA VAL A 291 -25.56 3.06 29.61
C VAL A 291 -26.52 3.05 30.79
N TYR A 292 -26.16 2.35 31.87
CA TYR A 292 -26.88 2.40 33.14
C TYR A 292 -26.37 3.57 33.97
N TYR A 293 -27.29 4.27 34.62
CA TYR A 293 -26.98 5.37 35.53
C TYR A 293 -27.57 5.06 36.92
N SER A 294 -26.74 5.16 37.96
CA SER A 294 -27.14 4.76 39.32
C SER A 294 -28.00 5.79 40.05
N GLY A 295 -28.14 7.01 39.55
CA GLY A 295 -28.68 8.14 40.30
C GLY A 295 -30.20 8.32 40.35
N GLU A 296 -31.02 7.29 40.12
CA GLU A 296 -32.50 7.30 40.27
C GLU A 296 -33.21 8.63 39.91
N ASN A 297 -33.13 9.07 38.65
CA ASN A 297 -33.73 10.32 38.15
C ASN A 297 -33.15 11.63 38.72
N ALA A 298 -32.04 11.60 39.47
CA ALA A 298 -31.34 12.81 39.88
C ALA A 298 -30.98 13.66 38.65
N PRO A 299 -31.27 14.98 38.66
CA PRO A 299 -31.10 15.82 37.48
C PRO A 299 -29.64 15.90 37.04
N ASN A 300 -28.72 15.93 38.00
CA ASN A 300 -27.28 15.97 37.77
C ASN A 300 -26.58 14.77 38.44
N MET A 301 -25.36 14.47 37.99
CA MET A 301 -24.51 13.48 38.64
C MET A 301 -23.88 14.05 39.90
N VAL A 302 -23.96 13.30 41.01
CA VAL A 302 -23.34 13.66 42.30
C VAL A 302 -22.39 12.57 42.79
N GLN A 303 -21.59 12.90 43.79
CA GLN A 303 -20.63 11.97 44.38
C GLN A 303 -21.32 10.68 44.87
N GLY A 304 -20.67 9.54 44.65
CA GLY A 304 -21.22 8.21 44.94
C GLY A 304 -22.06 7.59 43.81
N GLN A 305 -22.41 8.36 42.77
CA GLN A 305 -23.09 7.84 41.59
C GLN A 305 -22.11 7.39 40.50
N PHE A 306 -22.59 6.58 39.56
CA PHE A 306 -21.78 6.02 38.48
C PHE A 306 -22.56 5.78 37.19
N LEU A 307 -21.80 5.70 36.09
CA LEU A 307 -22.21 5.13 34.81
C LEU A 307 -21.67 3.72 34.68
N GLU A 308 -22.47 2.79 34.16
CA GLU A 308 -22.09 1.38 33.99
C GLU A 308 -22.56 0.84 32.64
N PHE A 309 -21.71 0.08 31.96
CA PHE A 309 -22.01 -0.52 30.65
C PHE A 309 -21.25 -1.83 30.45
N VAL A 310 -21.66 -2.62 29.46
CA VAL A 310 -20.95 -3.83 29.05
C VAL A 310 -20.02 -3.49 27.88
N GLY A 311 -18.74 -3.81 28.05
CA GLY A 311 -17.69 -3.59 27.04
C GLY A 311 -17.12 -4.91 26.52
N PHE A 312 -16.74 -4.94 25.24
CA PHE A 312 -16.12 -6.09 24.59
C PHE A 312 -14.79 -5.69 23.94
N ARG A 313 -13.84 -6.63 23.89
CA ARG A 313 -12.61 -6.55 23.10
C ARG A 313 -12.91 -6.33 21.63
N ASN A 314 -11.89 -5.91 20.89
CA ASN A 314 -11.99 -5.74 19.46
C ASN A 314 -11.78 -7.08 18.75
N TYR A 315 -12.87 -7.81 18.56
CA TYR A 315 -12.89 -9.07 17.83
C TYR A 315 -12.77 -8.85 16.32
N GLY A 316 -12.20 -9.84 15.63
CA GLY A 316 -12.13 -9.90 14.17
C GLY A 316 -13.42 -10.41 13.55
N SER A 317 -13.30 -11.12 12.42
CA SER A 317 -14.45 -11.64 11.67
C SER A 317 -14.74 -13.11 12.02
N SER A 318 -15.59 -13.78 11.25
CA SER A 318 -15.85 -15.22 11.42
C SER A 318 -14.61 -16.05 11.10
N TYR A 319 -13.81 -16.34 12.12
CA TYR A 319 -12.48 -16.95 12.04
C TYR A 319 -12.48 -18.48 11.88
N ARG A 320 -13.57 -19.16 12.27
CA ARG A 320 -13.70 -20.63 12.18
C ARG A 320 -14.02 -21.13 10.77
N ARG A 321 -13.23 -20.72 9.79
CA ARG A 321 -13.34 -21.17 8.39
C ARG A 321 -12.00 -21.08 7.68
N VAL A 322 -11.91 -21.75 6.53
CA VAL A 322 -10.83 -21.50 5.57
C VAL A 322 -11.35 -20.46 4.57
N PRO A 323 -10.76 -19.25 4.52
CA PRO A 323 -11.16 -18.24 3.54
C PRO A 323 -10.83 -18.67 2.10
N ALA A 324 -11.58 -18.17 1.12
CA ALA A 324 -11.25 -18.35 -0.30
C ALA A 324 -9.95 -17.59 -0.67
N ALA A 325 -9.30 -17.97 -1.78
CA ALA A 325 -8.02 -17.39 -2.23
C ALA A 325 -8.00 -15.84 -2.29
N THR A 326 -9.14 -15.23 -2.57
CA THR A 326 -9.29 -13.77 -2.73
C THR A 326 -9.91 -13.07 -1.53
N GLU A 327 -10.35 -13.81 -0.51
CA GLU A 327 -10.91 -13.26 0.73
C GLU A 327 -9.80 -12.91 1.72
N ASP A 328 -10.06 -11.92 2.57
CA ASP A 328 -9.17 -11.58 3.68
C ASP A 328 -9.04 -12.74 4.67
N TYR A 329 -7.86 -12.89 5.26
CA TYR A 329 -7.61 -13.85 6.32
C TYR A 329 -8.46 -13.50 7.56
N PRO A 330 -9.30 -14.43 8.07
CA PRO A 330 -10.22 -14.12 9.14
C PRO A 330 -9.54 -14.34 10.51
N GLU A 331 -9.07 -13.26 11.11
CA GLU A 331 -8.45 -13.25 12.44
C GLU A 331 -9.50 -13.38 13.56
N TYR A 332 -9.14 -14.00 14.69
CA TYR A 332 -9.99 -14.04 15.88
C TYR A 332 -10.09 -12.68 16.58
N LEU A 333 -8.95 -12.06 16.87
CA LEU A 333 -8.85 -10.67 17.30
C LEU A 333 -8.58 -9.76 16.11
N ASN A 334 -9.02 -8.52 16.17
CA ASN A 334 -8.76 -7.58 15.09
C ASN A 334 -7.25 -7.40 14.86
N ARG A 335 -6.84 -7.36 13.59
CA ARG A 335 -5.45 -7.32 13.13
C ARG A 335 -4.66 -6.12 13.66
N TYR A 336 -5.31 -4.97 13.76
CA TYR A 336 -4.63 -3.70 14.05
C TYR A 336 -4.60 -3.39 15.55
N THR A 337 -5.64 -3.77 16.29
CA THR A 337 -5.71 -3.61 17.76
C THR A 337 -6.76 -4.54 18.34
N ASP A 338 -6.47 -5.13 19.50
CA ASP A 338 -7.41 -5.96 20.27
C ASP A 338 -8.28 -5.15 21.24
N THR A 339 -8.02 -3.85 21.36
CA THR A 339 -8.67 -2.95 22.31
C THR A 339 -9.78 -2.19 21.61
N SER A 340 -10.98 -2.23 22.18
CA SER A 340 -12.12 -1.49 21.63
C SER A 340 -12.12 -0.04 22.11
N THR A 341 -12.48 0.87 21.21
CA THR A 341 -12.67 2.28 21.55
C THR A 341 -14.14 2.60 21.76
N TYR A 342 -14.44 3.24 22.89
CA TYR A 342 -15.76 3.75 23.25
C TYR A 342 -15.67 5.27 23.47
N TRP A 343 -16.72 5.99 23.07
CA TRP A 343 -16.76 7.45 23.16
C TRP A 343 -17.95 7.90 24.01
N LEU A 344 -17.68 8.49 25.17
CA LEU A 344 -18.71 9.08 26.04
C LEU A 344 -18.85 10.58 25.74
N THR A 345 -20.06 11.07 25.51
CA THR A 345 -20.35 12.52 25.44
C THR A 345 -21.49 12.90 26.37
N TRP A 346 -21.64 14.19 26.64
CA TRP A 346 -22.58 14.75 27.61
C TRP A 346 -23.07 16.14 27.19
N GLY A 347 -24.05 16.69 27.92
CA GLY A 347 -24.50 18.08 27.82
C GLY A 347 -25.62 18.38 26.82
N SER A 348 -26.05 17.43 25.98
CA SER A 348 -27.21 17.64 25.10
C SER A 348 -27.90 16.36 24.65
N GLY A 349 -29.22 16.47 24.45
CA GLY A 349 -30.11 15.36 24.11
C GLY A 349 -30.29 14.36 25.25
N THR A 350 -31.23 13.43 25.10
CA THR A 350 -31.37 12.28 26.01
C THR A 350 -30.59 11.11 25.46
N GLY A 351 -29.71 10.50 26.26
CA GLY A 351 -28.96 9.33 25.83
C GLY A 351 -29.67 8.01 26.06
N LEU A 352 -29.26 7.00 25.30
CA LEU A 352 -29.78 5.64 25.43
C LEU A 352 -29.46 5.07 26.82
N ARG A 353 -30.46 4.49 27.46
CA ARG A 353 -30.34 3.95 28.82
C ARG A 353 -30.51 2.44 28.80
N THR A 354 -29.78 1.76 29.69
CA THR A 354 -30.00 0.34 29.94
C THR A 354 -31.32 0.17 30.69
N ASP A 355 -32.23 -0.62 30.12
CA ASP A 355 -33.46 -1.00 30.80
C ASP A 355 -33.16 -1.93 31.99
N THR A 356 -33.88 -1.75 33.08
CA THR A 356 -33.92 -2.71 34.18
C THR A 356 -35.10 -3.65 33.99
N SER A 357 -34.85 -4.94 33.83
CA SER A 357 -35.92 -5.93 33.79
C SER A 357 -36.17 -6.50 35.18
N GLN A 358 -37.41 -6.39 35.66
CA GLN A 358 -37.85 -7.05 36.89
C GLN A 358 -38.06 -8.55 36.66
N SER A 359 -37.31 -9.40 37.38
CA SER A 359 -37.59 -10.83 37.40
C SER A 359 -38.90 -11.10 38.15
N GLY A 360 -39.86 -11.79 37.53
CA GLY A 360 -41.12 -12.15 38.17
C GLY A 360 -41.75 -13.41 37.56
N GLY A 361 -42.50 -14.15 38.37
CA GLY A 361 -43.17 -15.39 37.98
C GLY A 361 -42.50 -16.66 38.51
N SER A 362 -43.07 -17.81 38.16
CA SER A 362 -42.51 -19.13 38.47
C SER A 362 -42.36 -19.88 37.16
N VAL A 363 -41.12 -20.08 36.71
CA VAL A 363 -40.78 -20.77 35.47
C VAL A 363 -39.90 -21.96 35.81
N ILE A 364 -40.05 -23.06 35.06
CA ILE A 364 -39.23 -24.25 35.24
C ILE A 364 -37.78 -23.92 34.85
N ASP A 365 -36.85 -24.31 35.73
CA ASP A 365 -35.43 -24.26 35.47
C ASP A 365 -35.07 -25.30 34.39
N THR A 366 -34.77 -24.79 33.20
CA THR A 366 -34.38 -25.60 32.03
C THR A 366 -32.95 -25.32 31.59
N LEU A 367 -32.28 -24.31 32.18
CA LEU A 367 -30.94 -23.87 31.81
C LEU A 367 -29.98 -24.20 32.93
N THR A 368 -29.36 -25.39 32.85
CA THR A 368 -28.43 -25.89 33.87
C THR A 368 -26.95 -25.72 33.48
N SER A 369 -26.68 -25.41 32.21
CA SER A 369 -25.34 -25.24 31.66
C SER A 369 -25.34 -24.35 30.43
N PHE A 370 -24.16 -23.92 30.01
CA PHE A 370 -23.93 -23.20 28.76
C PHE A 370 -22.67 -23.73 28.07
N ILE A 371 -22.46 -23.36 26.82
CA ILE A 371 -21.23 -23.71 26.11
C ILE A 371 -20.16 -22.67 26.45
N GLU A 372 -19.13 -23.08 27.18
CA GLU A 372 -17.91 -22.31 27.36
C GLU A 372 -17.02 -22.50 26.14
N SER A 373 -16.48 -21.41 25.61
CA SER A 373 -15.60 -21.43 24.43
C SER A 373 -14.26 -20.83 24.81
N VAL A 374 -13.21 -21.66 24.79
CA VAL A 374 -11.83 -21.27 25.06
C VAL A 374 -11.07 -21.19 23.76
N HIS A 375 -10.60 -19.99 23.41
CA HIS A 375 -9.76 -19.74 22.25
C HIS A 375 -8.29 -19.61 22.66
N LEU A 376 -7.40 -20.27 21.92
CA LEU A 376 -5.95 -20.29 22.16
C LEU A 376 -5.22 -19.93 20.87
N GLU A 377 -4.46 -18.85 20.88
CA GLU A 377 -3.71 -18.34 19.72
C GLU A 377 -2.48 -17.56 20.19
N ALA A 378 -1.43 -17.53 19.37
CA ALA A 378 -0.36 -16.54 19.48
C ALA A 378 0.14 -16.19 18.08
N ASN A 379 0.30 -14.90 17.74
CA ASN A 379 0.70 -14.49 16.39
C ASN A 379 2.20 -14.31 16.24
N ARG A 380 2.97 -15.38 16.47
CA ARG A 380 4.44 -15.30 16.59
C ARG A 380 5.17 -15.21 15.25
N ILE A 381 4.57 -15.71 14.17
CA ILE A 381 5.21 -15.78 12.86
C ILE A 381 4.22 -15.31 11.81
N PHE A 382 4.64 -14.41 10.93
CA PHE A 382 3.87 -14.06 9.74
C PHE A 382 4.33 -14.91 8.56
N LEU A 383 3.39 -15.51 7.82
CA LEU A 383 3.66 -16.44 6.72
C LEU A 383 2.79 -16.16 5.49
N VAL A 384 3.34 -16.53 4.33
CA VAL A 384 2.60 -16.58 3.07
C VAL A 384 2.42 -18.05 2.66
N ILE A 385 1.24 -18.60 2.88
CA ILE A 385 0.85 -19.98 2.59
C ILE A 385 0.42 -20.08 1.12
N GLY A 386 1.36 -20.38 0.22
CA GLY A 386 1.09 -20.63 -1.19
C GLY A 386 2.33 -20.54 -2.07
N ASP A 387 2.23 -21.03 -3.30
CA ASP A 387 3.28 -21.02 -4.32
C ASP A 387 3.14 -19.90 -5.36
N ASP A 388 2.00 -19.20 -5.39
CA ASP A 388 1.78 -18.06 -6.29
C ASP A 388 2.43 -16.79 -5.76
N ILE A 389 3.70 -16.62 -6.11
CA ILE A 389 4.53 -15.48 -5.70
C ILE A 389 3.94 -14.16 -6.17
N LEU A 390 3.43 -14.08 -7.40
CA LEU A 390 2.95 -12.80 -7.91
C LEU A 390 1.74 -12.31 -7.12
N SER A 391 0.77 -13.19 -6.83
CA SER A 391 -0.39 -12.80 -6.04
C SER A 391 -0.05 -12.54 -4.58
N SER A 392 0.94 -13.21 -4.02
CA SER A 392 1.39 -12.90 -2.65
C SER A 392 1.98 -11.50 -2.51
N GLN A 393 2.46 -10.90 -3.61
CA GLN A 393 2.96 -9.52 -3.65
C GLN A 393 1.84 -8.45 -3.75
N ILE A 394 0.57 -8.82 -3.93
CA ILE A 394 -0.54 -7.86 -3.87
C ILE A 394 -0.71 -7.42 -2.41
N PRO A 395 -0.65 -6.14 -2.03
CA PRO A 395 -0.59 -5.73 -0.61
C PRO A 395 -1.67 -6.29 0.33
N GLY A 396 -2.91 -6.48 -0.15
CA GLY A 396 -4.04 -6.88 0.69
C GLY A 396 -3.83 -8.18 1.48
N TRP A 397 -4.56 -8.30 2.60
CA TRP A 397 -4.47 -9.41 3.57
C TRP A 397 -5.15 -10.71 3.12
N GLN A 398 -5.03 -11.03 1.84
CA GLN A 398 -5.68 -12.19 1.22
C GLN A 398 -5.19 -13.51 1.83
N SER A 399 -6.04 -14.54 1.77
CA SER A 399 -6.02 -15.79 2.56
C SER A 399 -4.74 -16.62 2.64
N ASN A 400 -3.71 -16.33 1.86
CA ASN A 400 -2.39 -16.91 2.06
C ASN A 400 -1.57 -16.17 3.13
N LYS A 401 -1.93 -14.96 3.55
CA LYS A 401 -1.16 -14.17 4.52
C LYS A 401 -1.74 -14.31 5.91
N ALA A 402 -1.07 -15.11 6.72
CA ALA A 402 -1.56 -15.48 8.04
C ALA A 402 -0.48 -15.29 9.09
N PHE A 403 -0.92 -14.95 10.30
CA PHE A 403 -0.11 -15.19 11.47
C PHE A 403 -0.23 -16.65 11.90
N ALA A 404 0.83 -17.16 12.54
CA ALA A 404 0.89 -18.50 13.06
C ALA A 404 1.56 -18.49 14.43
N TRP A 405 1.10 -19.37 15.31
CA TRP A 405 1.69 -19.65 16.62
C TRP A 405 3.07 -20.23 16.51
N GLY A 406 3.26 -21.15 15.57
CA GLY A 406 4.55 -21.77 15.37
C GLY A 406 4.49 -22.91 14.40
N PHE A 407 5.63 -23.56 14.24
CA PHE A 407 5.73 -24.74 13.42
C PHE A 407 5.64 -26.01 14.25
N LEU A 408 4.82 -26.94 13.77
CA LEU A 408 4.78 -28.33 14.16
C LEU A 408 5.64 -29.15 13.18
N ASP A 409 6.56 -29.95 13.72
CA ASP A 409 7.43 -30.86 12.97
C ASP A 409 7.22 -32.31 13.44
N LEU A 410 7.72 -33.30 12.69
CA LEU A 410 7.54 -34.73 12.98
C LEU A 410 7.99 -35.16 14.39
N THR A 411 9.03 -34.55 14.94
CA THR A 411 9.63 -34.94 16.22
C THR A 411 9.09 -34.15 17.41
N SER A 412 8.30 -33.10 17.16
CA SER A 412 7.93 -32.11 18.17
C SER A 412 6.44 -31.78 18.07
N PRO A 413 5.56 -32.46 18.83
CA PRO A 413 4.13 -32.20 18.79
C PRO A 413 3.80 -30.78 19.28
N SER A 414 2.80 -30.14 18.69
CA SER A 414 2.29 -28.85 19.16
C SER A 414 1.38 -29.12 20.36
N THR A 415 1.85 -28.80 21.56
CA THR A 415 1.09 -28.95 22.81
C THR A 415 0.76 -27.57 23.37
N VAL A 416 -0.53 -27.31 23.58
CA VAL A 416 -1.02 -26.07 24.20
C VAL A 416 -1.82 -26.39 25.46
N PHE A 417 -1.84 -25.45 26.40
CA PHE A 417 -2.49 -25.60 27.69
C PHE A 417 -3.70 -24.67 27.78
N PHE A 418 -4.77 -25.14 28.43
CA PHE A 418 -5.92 -24.32 28.76
C PHE A 418 -6.52 -24.74 30.10
N ASN A 419 -7.26 -23.84 30.75
CA ASN A 419 -7.97 -24.18 31.97
C ASN A 419 -9.45 -24.46 31.65
N ALA A 420 -9.94 -25.63 32.06
CA ALA A 420 -11.37 -25.92 32.09
C ALA A 420 -11.86 -25.78 33.53
N SER A 421 -13.04 -25.20 33.70
CA SER A 421 -13.70 -25.14 35.00
C SER A 421 -15.14 -25.59 34.93
N ASN A 422 -15.56 -26.37 35.93
CA ASN A 422 -16.89 -26.94 36.12
C ASN A 422 -17.51 -27.56 34.84
N PRO A 423 -16.79 -28.46 34.12
CA PRO A 423 -17.36 -29.14 32.96
C PRO A 423 -18.55 -30.02 33.39
N VAL A 424 -19.62 -30.03 32.61
CA VAL A 424 -20.75 -30.94 32.83
C VAL A 424 -20.30 -32.38 32.51
N PRO A 425 -20.43 -33.34 33.44
CA PRO A 425 -20.02 -34.73 33.19
C PRO A 425 -20.79 -35.40 32.04
N ASN A 426 -20.16 -36.36 31.37
CA ASN A 426 -20.77 -37.15 30.26
C ASN A 426 -21.36 -36.30 29.12
N ALA A 427 -20.77 -35.14 28.85
CA ALA A 427 -21.22 -34.20 27.84
C ALA A 427 -20.24 -34.15 26.66
N ALA A 428 -20.71 -33.73 25.49
CA ALA A 428 -19.85 -33.61 24.31
C ALA A 428 -18.98 -32.35 24.38
N VAL A 429 -17.67 -32.52 24.21
CA VAL A 429 -16.68 -31.45 24.04
C VAL A 429 -16.35 -31.35 22.56
N ARG A 430 -16.30 -30.15 22.00
CA ARG A 430 -15.83 -29.91 20.62
C ARG A 430 -14.44 -29.31 20.67
N VAL A 431 -13.52 -29.86 19.89
CA VAL A 431 -12.15 -29.38 19.77
C VAL A 431 -11.89 -29.00 18.32
N PHE A 432 -11.30 -27.83 18.11
CA PHE A 432 -10.95 -27.33 16.79
C PHE A 432 -9.45 -27.02 16.74
N ALA A 433 -8.85 -27.24 15.58
CA ALA A 433 -7.47 -26.85 15.30
C ALA A 433 -7.37 -26.27 13.89
N ARG A 434 -6.82 -25.06 13.79
CA ARG A 434 -6.55 -24.40 12.51
C ARG A 434 -5.05 -24.47 12.22
N PHE A 435 -4.73 -24.90 11.00
CA PHE A 435 -3.35 -24.99 10.56
C PHE A 435 -3.23 -24.92 9.04
N ALA A 436 -2.00 -24.73 8.59
CA ALA A 436 -1.62 -24.72 7.20
C ALA A 436 -0.41 -25.62 6.95
N SER A 437 -0.47 -26.39 5.88
CA SER A 437 0.65 -27.15 5.36
C SER A 437 1.79 -26.23 4.92
N TRP A 438 3.02 -26.52 5.35
CA TRP A 438 4.25 -25.89 4.88
C TRP A 438 5.19 -26.92 4.25
N ALA A 439 4.62 -27.84 3.47
CA ALA A 439 5.40 -28.82 2.73
C ALA A 439 6.22 -28.16 1.61
N ALA A 440 7.46 -28.61 1.43
CA ALA A 440 8.31 -28.16 0.33
C ALA A 440 7.95 -28.82 -1.02
N GLN A 441 7.21 -29.94 -0.99
CA GLN A 441 6.91 -30.75 -2.17
C GLN A 441 5.42 -31.07 -2.29
N PRO A 442 4.87 -31.18 -3.52
CA PRO A 442 3.47 -31.50 -3.77
C PRO A 442 3.19 -33.01 -3.62
N VAL A 443 3.60 -33.60 -2.49
CA VAL A 443 3.28 -34.98 -2.13
C VAL A 443 1.83 -35.04 -1.63
N SER A 444 1.09 -36.10 -1.98
CA SER A 444 -0.30 -36.27 -1.54
C SER A 444 -0.50 -37.59 -0.77
N PRO A 445 -0.82 -37.54 0.54
CA PRO A 445 -0.83 -36.37 1.38
C PRO A 445 0.59 -35.95 1.80
N ALA A 446 0.86 -34.65 1.89
CA ALA A 446 2.13 -34.14 2.39
C ALA A 446 2.24 -34.32 3.91
N HIS A 447 1.11 -34.18 4.61
CA HIS A 447 1.01 -34.33 6.06
C HIS A 447 -0.09 -35.32 6.45
N ARG A 448 0.12 -36.00 7.57
CA ARG A 448 -0.88 -36.77 8.30
C ARG A 448 -0.86 -36.31 9.75
N LEU A 449 -1.99 -35.88 10.27
CA LEU A 449 -2.13 -35.26 11.58
C LEU A 449 -3.09 -36.03 12.47
N ALA A 450 -2.82 -36.03 13.77
CA ALA A 450 -3.70 -36.56 14.80
C ALA A 450 -3.89 -35.53 15.92
N LEU A 451 -5.13 -35.33 16.35
CA LEU A 451 -5.52 -34.40 17.40
C LEU A 451 -5.92 -35.17 18.67
N PHE A 452 -5.44 -34.70 19.82
CA PHE A 452 -5.68 -35.28 21.14
C PHE A 452 -6.07 -34.20 22.14
N ILE A 453 -6.83 -34.59 23.18
CA ILE A 453 -7.06 -33.78 24.37
C ILE A 453 -6.63 -34.59 25.59
N ASN A 454 -5.80 -34.00 26.46
CA ASN A 454 -5.24 -34.69 27.63
C ASN A 454 -4.65 -36.07 27.28
N GLN A 455 -5.20 -37.14 27.85
CA GLN A 455 -4.78 -38.53 27.68
C GLN A 455 -5.77 -39.33 26.82
N SER A 456 -6.64 -38.64 26.05
CA SER A 456 -7.61 -39.30 25.18
C SER A 456 -6.94 -40.15 24.10
N ASP A 457 -7.69 -41.08 23.54
CA ASP A 457 -7.38 -41.66 22.23
C ASP A 457 -7.37 -40.57 21.14
N THR A 458 -6.96 -40.95 19.92
CA THR A 458 -6.98 -40.02 18.78
C THR A 458 -8.40 -39.55 18.51
N LEU A 459 -8.67 -38.25 18.69
CA LEU A 459 -9.99 -37.67 18.49
C LEU A 459 -10.35 -37.53 17.02
N ALA A 460 -9.39 -37.10 16.22
CA ALA A 460 -9.53 -36.93 14.77
C ALA A 460 -8.17 -37.04 14.08
N THR A 461 -8.21 -37.44 12.81
CA THR A 461 -7.06 -37.36 11.92
C THR A 461 -7.38 -36.49 10.72
N ALA A 462 -6.35 -35.87 10.15
CA ALA A 462 -6.47 -35.15 8.89
C ALA A 462 -5.24 -35.38 8.02
N THR A 463 -5.44 -35.31 6.71
CA THR A 463 -4.36 -35.18 5.75
C THR A 463 -4.28 -33.74 5.26
N ALA A 464 -3.11 -33.28 4.82
CA ALA A 464 -3.01 -32.01 4.09
C ALA A 464 -2.04 -32.16 2.91
N ALA A 465 -2.42 -31.64 1.75
CA ALA A 465 -1.52 -31.45 0.61
C ALA A 465 -0.62 -30.22 0.83
N GLN A 466 0.33 -29.98 -0.06
CA GLN A 466 1.19 -28.80 -0.01
C GLN A 466 0.36 -27.50 0.01
N PHE A 467 0.68 -26.58 0.93
CA PHE A 467 0.00 -25.30 1.16
C PHE A 467 -1.51 -25.37 1.46
N GLU A 468 -2.06 -26.58 1.64
CA GLU A 468 -3.44 -26.75 2.02
C GLU A 468 -3.67 -26.24 3.45
N GLN A 469 -4.67 -25.39 3.58
CA GLN A 469 -5.16 -24.87 4.84
C GLN A 469 -6.33 -25.72 5.32
N LYS A 470 -6.33 -26.12 6.59
CA LYS A 470 -7.42 -26.92 7.16
C LYS A 470 -7.90 -26.39 8.50
N LEU A 471 -9.19 -26.63 8.72
CA LEU A 471 -9.84 -26.57 10.02
C LEU A 471 -10.21 -28.01 10.40
N MET A 472 -9.51 -28.57 11.37
CA MET A 472 -9.90 -29.84 11.99
C MET A 472 -10.98 -29.58 13.04
N GLN A 473 -11.99 -30.44 13.06
CA GLN A 473 -13.02 -30.49 14.09
C GLN A 473 -13.13 -31.91 14.62
N ALA A 474 -13.17 -32.05 15.94
CA ALA A 474 -13.33 -33.32 16.62
C ALA A 474 -14.30 -33.19 17.80
N SER A 475 -14.83 -34.33 18.24
CA SER A 475 -15.63 -34.44 19.45
C SER A 475 -14.92 -35.32 20.47
N ALA A 476 -14.95 -34.93 21.74
CA ALA A 476 -14.46 -35.68 22.88
C ALA A 476 -15.56 -35.81 23.95
N SER A 477 -15.35 -36.66 24.95
CA SER A 477 -16.17 -36.68 26.16
C SER A 477 -15.64 -35.67 27.16
N SER A 478 -16.51 -34.97 27.89
CA SER A 478 -16.11 -34.09 28.99
C SER A 478 -15.43 -34.83 30.14
N ASN A 479 -15.55 -36.16 30.19
CA ASN A 479 -14.80 -37.01 31.13
C ASN A 479 -13.28 -37.04 30.83
N GLU A 480 -12.87 -36.63 29.63
CA GLU A 480 -11.46 -36.44 29.28
C GLU A 480 -10.90 -35.14 29.88
N LEU A 481 -11.75 -34.20 30.29
CA LEU A 481 -11.34 -32.94 30.90
C LEU A 481 -11.09 -33.09 32.40
N LYS A 482 -10.13 -32.30 32.89
CA LYS A 482 -9.82 -32.13 34.31
C LYS A 482 -10.26 -30.75 34.76
N GLU A 483 -10.70 -30.62 35.99
CA GLU A 483 -10.81 -29.30 36.63
C GLU A 483 -9.42 -28.65 36.68
N GLY A 484 -9.31 -27.39 36.26
CA GLY A 484 -8.04 -26.70 36.13
C GLY A 484 -7.36 -26.97 34.79
N THR A 485 -6.05 -27.24 34.81
CA THR A 485 -5.21 -27.27 33.60
C THR A 485 -5.38 -28.54 32.78
N ASN A 486 -5.59 -28.35 31.48
CA ASN A 486 -5.77 -29.36 30.44
C ASN A 486 -4.80 -29.10 29.29
N THR A 487 -4.62 -30.09 28.41
CA THR A 487 -3.77 -29.98 27.22
C THR A 487 -4.52 -30.34 25.94
N ILE A 488 -4.17 -29.66 24.86
CA ILE A 488 -4.50 -30.07 23.48
C ILE A 488 -3.19 -30.37 22.79
N ARG A 489 -3.14 -31.48 22.05
CA ARG A 489 -1.93 -31.88 21.32
C ARG A 489 -2.25 -32.20 19.88
N LEU A 490 -1.59 -31.51 18.95
CA LEU A 490 -1.57 -31.85 17.54
C LEU A 490 -0.24 -32.53 17.21
N VAL A 491 -0.30 -33.70 16.58
CA VAL A 491 0.87 -34.53 16.28
C VAL A 491 0.95 -34.77 14.78
N SER A 492 2.11 -34.55 14.19
CA SER A 492 2.39 -34.95 12.81
C SER A 492 2.94 -36.37 12.75
N MET A 493 2.44 -37.16 11.79
CA MET A 493 2.87 -38.53 11.52
C MET A 493 3.73 -38.59 10.24
N PRO A 494 4.65 -39.57 10.14
CA PRO A 494 5.49 -39.76 8.95
C PRO A 494 4.67 -39.89 7.66
N THR A 495 5.15 -39.24 6.61
CA THR A 495 4.65 -39.32 5.22
C THR A 495 5.85 -39.46 4.28
N ALA A 496 5.60 -39.56 2.97
CA ALA A 496 6.66 -39.52 1.96
C ALA A 496 7.24 -38.10 1.72
N SER A 497 6.71 -37.06 2.39
CA SER A 497 7.23 -35.69 2.26
C SER A 497 8.56 -35.53 2.99
N SER A 498 9.56 -34.97 2.32
CA SER A 498 10.88 -34.68 2.89
C SER A 498 10.87 -33.51 3.88
N VAL A 499 9.91 -32.59 3.73
CA VAL A 499 9.64 -31.52 4.69
C VAL A 499 8.21 -31.69 5.18
N ASN A 500 8.06 -32.16 6.42
CA ASN A 500 6.79 -32.36 7.09
C ASN A 500 6.65 -31.35 8.23
N ARG A 501 6.45 -30.09 7.83
CA ARG A 501 6.31 -28.91 8.68
C ARG A 501 4.94 -28.27 8.50
N ILE A 502 4.29 -27.89 9.59
CA ILE A 502 2.92 -27.38 9.60
C ILE A 502 2.88 -26.09 10.42
N ALA A 503 2.35 -25.02 9.85
CA ALA A 503 2.09 -23.78 10.58
C ALA A 503 0.79 -23.92 11.35
N VAL A 504 0.87 -23.91 12.69
CA VAL A 504 -0.30 -23.94 13.57
C VAL A 504 -0.76 -22.53 13.83
N ASP A 505 -2.05 -22.27 13.63
CA ASP A 505 -2.66 -20.96 13.83
C ASP A 505 -3.25 -20.87 15.25
N TRP A 506 -4.40 -21.50 15.48
CA TRP A 506 -5.09 -21.50 16.77
C TRP A 506 -5.78 -22.83 17.08
N PHE A 507 -6.19 -22.97 18.34
CA PHE A 507 -7.05 -24.04 18.83
C PHE A 507 -8.27 -23.47 19.55
N ASP A 508 -9.42 -24.13 19.39
CA ASP A 508 -10.59 -23.86 20.22
C ASP A 508 -11.03 -25.11 20.97
N VAL A 509 -11.53 -24.92 22.18
CA VAL A 509 -12.27 -25.94 22.94
C VAL A 509 -13.61 -25.38 23.34
N GLU A 510 -14.66 -26.13 23.05
CA GLU A 510 -16.01 -25.82 23.48
C GLU A 510 -16.56 -26.95 24.31
N TYR A 511 -16.96 -26.66 25.55
CA TYR A 511 -17.50 -27.67 26.45
C TYR A 511 -18.69 -27.14 27.23
N PRO A 512 -19.71 -27.98 27.50
CA PRO A 512 -20.78 -27.62 28.41
C PRO A 512 -20.21 -27.37 29.81
N ARG A 513 -20.40 -26.15 30.31
CA ARG A 513 -19.95 -25.69 31.62
C ARG A 513 -21.16 -25.41 32.50
N GLN A 514 -21.09 -25.83 33.76
CA GLN A 514 -22.12 -25.55 34.75
C GLN A 514 -22.21 -24.04 35.03
N LEU A 515 -23.40 -23.57 35.41
CA LEU A 515 -23.63 -22.19 35.80
C LEU A 515 -23.04 -21.91 37.18
N ASP A 516 -21.73 -21.69 37.22
CA ASP A 516 -20.93 -21.52 38.43
C ASP A 516 -20.10 -20.24 38.38
N ALA A 517 -20.27 -19.37 39.37
CA ALA A 517 -19.56 -18.09 39.49
C ALA A 517 -18.56 -18.07 40.66
N SER A 518 -17.91 -19.19 40.98
CA SER A 518 -16.86 -19.30 42.01
C SER A 518 -15.69 -18.35 41.81
N ALA A 519 -15.35 -17.99 40.56
CA ALA A 519 -14.36 -16.96 40.22
C ALA A 519 -14.88 -15.52 40.42
N GLY A 520 -16.13 -15.36 40.88
CA GLY A 520 -16.84 -14.08 41.01
C GLY A 520 -17.21 -13.43 39.68
N ALA A 521 -16.99 -14.13 38.56
CA ALA A 521 -17.30 -13.69 37.21
C ALA A 521 -17.80 -14.88 36.38
N LEU A 522 -18.80 -14.64 35.54
CA LEU A 522 -19.32 -15.64 34.60
C LEU A 522 -19.81 -14.94 33.33
N ASN A 523 -19.34 -15.41 32.17
CA ASN A 523 -19.82 -14.98 30.85
C ASN A 523 -20.54 -16.16 30.22
N ILE A 524 -21.82 -16.00 29.91
CA ILE A 524 -22.63 -17.05 29.31
C ILE A 524 -22.99 -16.60 27.90
N GLN A 525 -22.73 -17.42 26.90
CA GLN A 525 -23.33 -17.27 25.57
C GLN A 525 -24.32 -18.41 25.36
N TRP A 526 -25.59 -18.07 25.13
CA TRP A 526 -26.63 -19.08 24.94
C TRP A 526 -26.56 -19.68 23.52
N PRO A 527 -26.73 -21.01 23.37
CA PRO A 527 -26.57 -21.69 22.10
C PRO A 527 -27.67 -21.31 21.09
N SER A 528 -27.39 -21.51 19.81
CA SER A 528 -28.38 -21.27 18.73
C SER A 528 -29.61 -22.18 18.81
N SER A 529 -29.48 -23.32 19.49
CA SER A 529 -30.56 -24.28 19.73
C SER A 529 -31.48 -23.92 20.90
N LEU A 530 -31.20 -22.83 21.63
CA LEU A 530 -32.06 -22.35 22.71
C LEU A 530 -33.45 -22.01 22.16
N VAL A 531 -34.51 -22.44 22.85
CA VAL A 531 -35.86 -21.98 22.54
C VAL A 531 -36.04 -20.60 23.17
N THR A 532 -36.37 -19.58 22.37
CA THR A 532 -36.64 -18.25 22.90
C THR A 532 -37.83 -18.29 23.87
N GLY A 533 -37.65 -17.77 25.07
CA GLY A 533 -38.69 -17.78 26.09
C GLY A 533 -38.19 -17.27 27.44
N ALA A 534 -39.05 -17.28 28.45
CA ALA A 534 -38.64 -17.02 29.83
C ALA A 534 -37.98 -18.28 30.41
N HIS A 535 -36.84 -18.11 31.08
CA HIS A 535 -36.13 -19.18 31.77
C HIS A 535 -35.71 -18.72 33.15
N ALA A 536 -35.73 -19.64 34.12
CA ALA A 536 -35.02 -19.43 35.38
C ALA A 536 -33.53 -19.77 35.16
N VAL A 537 -32.64 -18.81 35.43
CA VAL A 537 -31.19 -18.99 35.38
C VAL A 537 -30.68 -19.06 36.81
N ARG A 538 -30.10 -20.21 37.19
CA ARG A 538 -29.56 -20.45 38.53
C ARG A 538 -28.04 -20.49 38.48
N VAL A 539 -27.41 -19.50 39.09
CA VAL A 539 -25.95 -19.37 39.18
C VAL A 539 -25.50 -19.81 40.56
N ALA A 540 -24.73 -20.89 40.61
CA ALA A 540 -24.19 -21.46 41.83
C ALA A 540 -22.88 -20.80 42.26
N ASN A 541 -22.48 -21.08 43.51
CA ASN A 541 -21.20 -20.71 44.11
C ASN A 541 -20.87 -19.21 44.07
N VAL A 542 -21.89 -18.36 44.28
CA VAL A 542 -21.73 -16.91 44.32
C VAL A 542 -21.24 -16.47 45.71
N ALA A 543 -20.02 -15.95 45.81
CA ALA A 543 -19.40 -15.64 47.11
C ALA A 543 -20.03 -14.47 47.89
N SER A 544 -20.81 -13.60 47.24
CA SER A 544 -21.44 -12.43 47.87
C SER A 544 -22.75 -12.05 47.17
N LYS A 545 -23.67 -11.39 47.88
CA LYS A 545 -24.95 -10.92 47.31
C LYS A 545 -24.82 -9.67 46.43
N ASN A 546 -23.64 -9.04 46.38
CA ASN A 546 -23.36 -7.88 45.53
C ASN A 546 -23.02 -8.32 44.10
N LEU A 547 -24.01 -8.92 43.43
CA LEU A 547 -23.90 -9.41 42.06
C LEU A 547 -24.50 -8.40 41.08
N VAL A 548 -23.88 -8.26 39.92
CA VAL A 548 -24.41 -7.47 38.79
C VAL A 548 -24.51 -8.39 37.58
N VAL A 549 -25.71 -8.42 36.99
CA VAL A 549 -26.04 -9.26 35.84
C VAL A 549 -26.56 -8.38 34.71
N TYR A 550 -25.92 -8.48 33.56
CA TYR A 550 -26.40 -7.91 32.31
C TYR A 550 -26.73 -9.00 31.31
N ARG A 551 -27.81 -8.81 30.55
CA ARG A 551 -28.04 -9.52 29.29
C ARG A 551 -27.74 -8.59 28.12
N VAL A 552 -26.93 -9.04 27.17
CA VAL A 552 -26.64 -8.38 25.90
C VAL A 552 -27.18 -9.24 24.76
N GLY A 553 -28.03 -8.66 23.93
CA GLY A 553 -28.68 -9.31 22.79
C GLY A 553 -29.27 -8.27 21.85
N ALA A 554 -30.50 -8.47 21.38
CA ALA A 554 -31.23 -7.44 20.62
C ALA A 554 -31.41 -6.11 21.40
N SER A 555 -31.43 -6.19 22.74
CA SER A 555 -31.35 -5.06 23.66
C SER A 555 -30.43 -5.43 24.82
N THR A 556 -29.83 -4.42 25.46
CA THR A 556 -29.04 -4.64 26.69
C THR A 556 -29.90 -4.33 27.90
N LYS A 557 -29.99 -5.29 28.82
CA LYS A 557 -30.79 -5.17 30.05
C LYS A 557 -29.95 -5.46 31.29
N ARG A 558 -30.18 -4.70 32.35
CA ARG A 558 -29.66 -4.98 33.69
C ARG A 558 -30.72 -5.78 34.46
N ILE A 559 -30.38 -7.00 34.86
CA ILE A 559 -31.33 -7.93 35.46
C ILE A 559 -31.37 -7.74 36.97
N LEU A 560 -32.54 -7.42 37.54
CA LEU A 560 -32.77 -7.28 38.99
C LEU A 560 -34.26 -7.57 39.29
N PRO A 561 -34.68 -7.99 40.50
CA PRO A 561 -33.85 -8.46 41.61
C PRO A 561 -33.35 -9.90 41.40
N TYR A 562 -32.53 -10.40 42.33
CA TYR A 562 -32.15 -11.82 42.41
C TYR A 562 -32.82 -12.45 43.63
N SER A 563 -33.31 -13.67 43.48
CA SER A 563 -33.63 -14.52 44.63
C SER A 563 -32.39 -15.30 45.06
N TRP A 564 -32.19 -15.44 46.36
CA TRP A 564 -31.00 -16.05 46.95
C TRP A 564 -31.38 -17.24 47.81
N THR A 565 -30.68 -18.36 47.64
CA THR A 565 -30.84 -19.56 48.48
C THR A 565 -29.49 -20.03 49.02
N GLY A 566 -29.52 -20.75 50.16
CA GLY A 566 -28.34 -21.28 50.84
C GLY A 566 -27.58 -20.27 51.72
N ALA A 567 -26.52 -20.77 52.36
CA ALA A 567 -25.49 -19.95 53.03
C ALA A 567 -24.33 -19.71 52.06
N SER A 568 -23.47 -18.70 52.32
CA SER A 568 -22.32 -18.40 51.44
C SER A 568 -21.42 -19.64 51.24
N PRO A 569 -21.07 -20.02 50.00
CA PRO A 569 -21.41 -19.33 48.75
C PRO A 569 -22.86 -19.57 48.31
N PHE A 570 -23.55 -18.51 47.90
CA PHE A 570 -24.98 -18.50 47.62
C PHE A 570 -25.31 -19.06 46.22
N VAL A 571 -26.59 -19.40 46.00
CA VAL A 571 -27.17 -19.58 44.66
C VAL A 571 -28.01 -18.36 44.32
N ALA A 572 -27.67 -17.67 43.23
CA ALA A 572 -28.46 -16.56 42.69
C ALA A 572 -29.42 -17.10 41.62
N THR A 573 -30.70 -16.80 41.74
CA THR A 573 -31.72 -17.15 40.73
C THR A 573 -32.43 -15.90 40.23
N PHE A 574 -32.46 -15.74 38.91
CA PHE A 574 -33.24 -14.72 38.21
C PHE A 574 -34.02 -15.34 37.05
N ILE A 575 -35.14 -14.71 36.70
CA ILE A 575 -35.95 -15.08 35.54
C ILE A 575 -35.70 -14.04 34.47
N ASP A 576 -35.33 -14.50 33.28
CA ASP A 576 -35.14 -13.64 32.13
C ASP A 576 -35.64 -14.28 30.84
N SER A 577 -36.08 -13.46 29.89
CA SER A 577 -36.48 -13.92 28.56
C SER A 577 -35.28 -13.95 27.63
N VAL A 578 -34.68 -15.11 27.43
CA VAL A 578 -33.47 -15.31 26.62
C VAL A 578 -33.79 -15.80 25.22
N ALA A 579 -33.02 -15.32 24.26
CA ALA A 579 -33.04 -15.73 22.87
C ALA A 579 -31.69 -16.41 22.48
N PRO A 580 -31.66 -17.17 21.37
CA PRO A 580 -30.42 -17.65 20.77
C PRO A 580 -29.34 -16.58 20.67
N SER A 581 -28.11 -16.91 21.06
CA SER A 581 -26.93 -16.02 21.05
C SER A 581 -26.95 -14.84 22.03
N ASP A 582 -27.98 -14.69 22.86
CA ASP A 582 -27.95 -13.74 23.97
C ASP A 582 -26.76 -14.07 24.89
N ARG A 583 -26.12 -13.02 25.43
CA ARG A 583 -25.01 -13.13 26.36
C ARG A 583 -25.42 -12.65 27.74
N HIS A 584 -25.14 -13.42 28.77
CA HIS A 584 -25.18 -12.92 30.15
C HIS A 584 -23.76 -12.63 30.64
N ILE A 585 -23.52 -11.40 31.08
CA ILE A 585 -22.26 -10.97 31.70
C ILE A 585 -22.55 -10.74 33.18
N ILE A 586 -21.94 -11.58 34.02
CA ILE A 586 -22.20 -11.67 35.46
C ILE A 586 -20.90 -11.38 36.20
N ARG A 587 -20.93 -10.43 37.14
CA ARG A 587 -19.77 -10.07 37.97
C ARG A 587 -20.22 -9.81 39.40
N LEU A 588 -19.42 -10.19 40.38
CA LEU A 588 -19.49 -9.54 41.68
C LEU A 588 -19.00 -8.10 41.53
N GLU A 589 -19.53 -7.20 42.33
CA GLU A 589 -19.26 -5.76 42.24
C GLU A 589 -17.77 -5.42 42.30
N GLN A 590 -16.97 -6.16 43.08
CA GLN A 590 -15.52 -5.98 43.16
C GLN A 590 -14.75 -6.36 41.87
N PHE A 591 -15.36 -7.11 40.96
CA PHE A 591 -14.79 -7.51 39.66
C PHE A 591 -15.28 -6.65 38.49
N ILE A 592 -16.06 -5.60 38.78
CA ILE A 592 -16.41 -4.58 37.79
C ILE A 592 -15.15 -3.77 37.48
N GLN A 593 -14.89 -3.59 36.19
CA GLN A 593 -13.66 -2.99 35.71
C GLN A 593 -13.82 -1.47 35.55
N LYS A 594 -12.71 -0.75 35.64
CA LYS A 594 -12.64 0.66 35.23
C LYS A 594 -12.11 0.73 33.80
N PRO A 595 -12.75 1.45 32.87
CA PRO A 595 -12.22 1.58 31.52
C PRO A 595 -10.95 2.43 31.54
N ILE A 596 -10.04 2.19 30.60
CA ILE A 596 -8.85 3.03 30.45
C ILE A 596 -9.32 4.39 29.90
N ILE A 597 -9.11 5.47 30.66
CA ILE A 597 -9.48 6.82 30.26
C ILE A 597 -8.33 7.41 29.44
N ALA A 598 -8.48 7.43 28.12
CA ALA A 598 -7.47 7.95 27.20
C ALA A 598 -7.48 9.49 27.08
N GLY A 599 -8.53 10.14 27.59
CA GLY A 599 -8.64 11.60 27.71
C GLY A 599 -9.82 12.19 26.95
N VAL A 600 -10.02 13.50 27.09
CA VAL A 600 -11.09 14.24 26.41
C VAL A 600 -10.59 14.76 25.06
N LYS A 601 -11.36 14.48 24.02
CA LYS A 601 -11.21 15.00 22.68
C LYS A 601 -12.33 16.00 22.38
N GLN A 602 -11.97 17.14 21.80
CA GLN A 602 -12.92 17.98 21.10
C GLN A 602 -12.81 17.65 19.61
N PHE A 603 -13.87 17.10 19.02
CA PHE A 603 -13.83 16.69 17.61
C PHE A 603 -13.73 17.92 16.70
N GLY A 604 -12.85 17.82 15.70
CA GLY A 604 -12.78 18.78 14.61
C GLY A 604 -13.82 18.47 13.54
N ASN A 605 -13.47 18.78 12.30
CA ASN A 605 -14.21 18.33 11.13
C ASN A 605 -13.25 18.25 9.93
N LEU A 606 -12.54 17.14 9.79
CA LEU A 606 -11.60 16.93 8.67
C LEU A 606 -12.31 16.86 7.31
N ARG A 607 -13.63 16.65 7.29
CA ARG A 607 -14.45 16.69 6.06
C ARG A 607 -14.68 18.11 5.57
N ALA A 608 -14.71 19.09 6.48
CA ALA A 608 -14.95 20.49 6.19
C ALA A 608 -13.65 21.30 6.32
N GLN A 609 -12.80 21.21 5.29
CA GLN A 609 -11.60 22.04 5.16
C GLN A 609 -11.86 23.18 4.16
N PRO A 610 -12.37 24.35 4.59
CA PRO A 610 -12.83 25.41 3.67
C PRO A 610 -11.70 26.01 2.81
N GLU A 611 -10.46 25.95 3.29
CA GLU A 611 -9.30 26.47 2.57
C GLU A 611 -8.81 25.56 1.44
N GLY A 612 -9.27 24.29 1.37
CA GLY A 612 -8.66 23.26 0.53
C GLY A 612 -7.18 23.03 0.88
N ALA A 613 -6.44 22.30 0.04
CA ALA A 613 -4.99 22.16 0.18
C ALA A 613 -4.33 21.68 -1.12
N ASP A 614 -3.11 22.15 -1.38
CA ASP A 614 -2.24 21.60 -2.42
C ASP A 614 -1.40 20.43 -1.86
N TYR A 615 -0.99 20.53 -0.60
CA TYR A 615 -0.10 19.61 0.10
C TYR A 615 -0.65 19.24 1.48
N VAL A 616 -0.71 17.95 1.78
CA VAL A 616 -1.11 17.41 3.09
C VAL A 616 0.07 16.70 3.73
N LEU A 617 0.45 17.11 4.95
CA LEU A 617 1.37 16.37 5.80
C LEU A 617 0.56 15.63 6.87
N LEU A 618 0.61 14.29 6.84
CA LEU A 618 -0.05 13.43 7.82
C LEU A 618 1.01 12.84 8.77
N THR A 619 0.84 13.03 10.08
CA THR A 619 1.82 12.58 11.07
C THR A 619 1.23 12.33 12.46
N GLY A 620 2.02 11.73 13.35
CA GLY A 620 1.70 11.57 14.77
C GLY A 620 1.96 12.82 15.60
N LYS A 621 1.33 12.89 16.78
CA LYS A 621 1.38 14.04 17.71
C LYS A 621 2.81 14.50 18.02
N GLU A 622 3.76 13.59 18.16
CA GLU A 622 5.15 13.87 18.54
C GLU A 622 5.91 14.66 17.47
N PHE A 623 5.52 14.57 16.19
CA PHE A 623 6.18 15.26 15.09
C PHE A 623 5.55 16.62 14.76
N LYS A 624 4.39 16.96 15.35
CA LYS A 624 3.58 18.13 14.97
C LYS A 624 4.39 19.42 14.90
N THR A 625 5.21 19.71 15.90
CA THR A 625 6.00 20.95 15.95
C THR A 625 7.00 21.04 14.79
N ALA A 626 7.79 19.99 14.57
CA ALA A 626 8.75 19.94 13.46
C ALA A 626 8.04 19.94 12.10
N ALA A 627 6.89 19.26 12.01
CA ALA A 627 6.09 19.19 10.79
C ALA A 627 5.50 20.55 10.42
N THR A 628 5.01 21.32 11.40
CA THR A 628 4.56 22.70 11.19
C THR A 628 5.69 23.59 10.65
N GLN A 629 6.90 23.48 11.22
CA GLN A 629 8.05 24.25 10.75
C GLN A 629 8.41 23.88 9.30
N TYR A 630 8.40 22.59 8.96
CA TYR A 630 8.67 22.14 7.61
C TYR A 630 7.58 22.54 6.61
N LEU A 631 6.30 22.53 7.00
CA LEU A 631 5.21 23.05 6.17
C LEU A 631 5.37 24.54 5.86
N ASN A 632 5.82 25.35 6.83
CA ASN A 632 6.08 26.76 6.59
C ASN A 632 7.18 26.97 5.54
N ASP A 633 8.24 26.14 5.56
CA ASP A 633 9.27 26.13 4.52
C ASP A 633 8.66 25.79 3.14
N ILE A 634 7.86 24.72 3.05
CA ILE A 634 7.16 24.33 1.80
C ILE A 634 6.26 25.47 1.30
N GLN A 635 5.46 26.07 2.18
CA GLN A 635 4.57 27.18 1.82
C GLN A 635 5.39 28.36 1.26
N SER A 636 6.53 28.69 1.87
CA SER A 636 7.39 29.79 1.42
C SER A 636 8.06 29.52 0.07
N ARG A 637 8.50 28.28 -0.19
CA ARG A 637 9.23 27.91 -1.41
C ARG A 637 8.31 27.62 -2.59
N GLU A 638 7.17 26.97 -2.33
CA GLU A 638 6.29 26.41 -3.36
C GLU A 638 5.03 27.25 -3.58
N ASN A 639 4.72 28.18 -2.67
CA ASN A 639 3.47 28.93 -2.66
C ASN A 639 2.23 28.01 -2.63
N PHE A 640 2.34 26.92 -1.88
CA PHE A 640 1.28 25.92 -1.72
C PHE A 640 0.42 26.21 -0.51
N ARG A 641 -0.86 25.82 -0.59
CA ARG A 641 -1.69 25.71 0.61
C ARG A 641 -1.40 24.37 1.27
N THR A 642 -0.89 24.44 2.49
CA THR A 642 -0.46 23.29 3.26
C THR A 642 -1.41 23.01 4.42
N THR A 643 -1.72 21.74 4.65
CA THR A 643 -2.49 21.30 5.83
C THR A 643 -1.68 20.27 6.61
N LEU A 644 -1.55 20.49 7.92
CA LEU A 644 -1.05 19.48 8.87
C LEU A 644 -2.23 18.69 9.42
N VAL A 645 -2.13 17.37 9.36
CA VAL A 645 -3.16 16.46 9.88
C VAL A 645 -2.53 15.52 10.91
N ASP A 646 -3.15 15.42 12.09
CA ASP A 646 -2.83 14.36 13.04
C ASP A 646 -3.48 13.06 12.59
N VAL A 647 -2.71 11.99 12.48
CA VAL A 647 -3.23 10.67 12.15
C VAL A 647 -4.24 10.18 13.20
N GLN A 648 -4.13 10.62 14.46
CA GLN A 648 -5.13 10.28 15.48
C GLN A 648 -6.49 10.94 15.20
N ASP A 649 -6.52 12.16 14.65
CA ASP A 649 -7.78 12.81 14.25
C ASP A 649 -8.46 12.03 13.11
N VAL A 650 -7.66 11.46 12.20
CA VAL A 650 -8.15 10.57 11.15
C VAL A 650 -8.74 9.29 11.72
N PHE A 651 -8.05 8.62 12.64
CA PHE A 651 -8.55 7.42 13.29
C PHE A 651 -9.86 7.68 14.03
N ASP A 652 -9.94 8.79 14.75
CA ASP A 652 -11.13 9.15 15.50
C ASP A 652 -12.31 9.44 14.56
N GLU A 653 -12.13 10.26 13.51
CA GLU A 653 -13.22 10.70 12.63
C GLU A 653 -13.65 9.71 11.54
N TYR A 654 -12.76 8.82 11.09
CA TYR A 654 -13.01 7.88 9.99
C TYR A 654 -12.90 6.41 10.42
N GLY A 655 -12.26 6.14 11.55
CA GLY A 655 -12.05 4.79 12.09
C GLY A 655 -12.70 4.58 13.45
N TYR A 656 -13.53 5.50 13.97
CA TYR A 656 -14.13 5.41 15.32
C TYR A 656 -13.12 5.29 16.48
N GLY A 657 -11.87 5.72 16.25
CA GLY A 657 -10.74 5.61 17.16
C GLY A 657 -9.80 4.42 16.89
N TYR A 658 -10.14 3.53 15.96
CA TYR A 658 -9.31 2.39 15.59
C TYR A 658 -8.18 2.81 14.61
N PRO A 659 -6.91 2.42 14.86
CA PRO A 659 -5.75 2.88 14.11
C PRO A 659 -5.53 2.09 12.81
N THR A 660 -6.39 2.30 11.81
CA THR A 660 -6.40 1.49 10.59
C THR A 660 -5.96 2.27 9.34
N PRO A 661 -5.18 1.68 8.42
CA PRO A 661 -4.85 2.32 7.14
C PRO A 661 -6.10 2.57 6.27
N GLU A 662 -7.16 1.79 6.45
CA GLU A 662 -8.46 2.00 5.81
C GLU A 662 -9.04 3.36 6.19
N SER A 663 -8.97 3.78 7.46
CA SER A 663 -9.45 5.10 7.89
C SER A 663 -8.65 6.25 7.24
N ILE A 664 -7.35 6.05 6.99
CA ILE A 664 -6.50 7.02 6.26
C ILE A 664 -6.94 7.14 4.80
N ARG A 665 -7.25 6.01 4.15
CA ARG A 665 -7.79 6.02 2.78
C ARG A 665 -9.16 6.70 2.73
N GLU A 666 -10.03 6.45 3.70
CA GLU A 666 -11.35 7.11 3.79
C GLU A 666 -11.20 8.63 4.05
N PHE A 667 -10.21 9.06 4.84
CA PHE A 667 -9.85 10.48 4.95
C PHE A 667 -9.46 11.06 3.58
N PHE A 668 -8.54 10.44 2.84
CA PHE A 668 -8.16 10.94 1.52
C PHE A 668 -9.32 10.93 0.51
N LYS A 669 -10.22 9.95 0.55
CA LYS A 669 -11.48 9.97 -0.23
C LYS A 669 -12.31 11.21 0.09
N SER A 670 -12.43 11.58 1.36
CA SER A 670 -13.20 12.75 1.78
C SER A 670 -12.63 14.08 1.27
N THR A 671 -11.31 14.17 1.07
CA THR A 671 -10.67 15.39 0.52
C THR A 671 -11.11 15.73 -0.90
N THR A 672 -11.73 14.79 -1.63
CA THR A 672 -12.35 15.05 -2.95
C THR A 672 -13.53 16.03 -2.87
N ARG A 673 -14.07 16.26 -1.67
CA ARG A 673 -15.15 17.23 -1.38
C ARG A 673 -14.63 18.58 -0.88
N TRP A 674 -13.33 18.71 -0.62
CA TRP A 674 -12.76 19.99 -0.21
C TRP A 674 -12.83 20.99 -1.38
N PRO A 675 -12.91 22.30 -1.09
CA PRO A 675 -12.84 23.32 -2.12
C PRO A 675 -11.53 23.27 -2.93
N ALA A 676 -11.66 23.61 -4.21
CA ALA A 676 -10.62 24.07 -5.13
C ALA A 676 -9.28 24.53 -4.50
N PRO A 677 -8.11 23.85 -4.57
CA PRO A 677 -7.71 22.57 -5.13
C PRO A 677 -7.84 21.45 -4.10
N MET A 678 -8.16 20.29 -4.65
CA MET A 678 -7.98 19.00 -3.98
C MET A 678 -6.48 18.72 -3.78
N PRO A 679 -6.07 18.10 -2.65
CA PRO A 679 -4.69 17.72 -2.40
C PRO A 679 -4.04 17.02 -3.59
N THR A 680 -2.83 17.48 -3.94
CA THR A 680 -2.01 16.91 -5.02
C THR A 680 -0.81 16.16 -4.46
N TYR A 681 -0.24 16.65 -3.36
CA TYR A 681 0.91 16.05 -2.67
C TYR A 681 0.50 15.56 -1.28
N VAL A 682 1.00 14.38 -0.91
CA VAL A 682 0.83 13.78 0.42
C VAL A 682 2.19 13.34 0.93
N CYS A 683 2.61 13.92 2.06
CA CYS A 683 3.78 13.43 2.79
C CYS A 683 3.34 12.78 4.09
N LEU A 684 3.70 11.50 4.25
CA LEU A 684 3.52 10.78 5.51
C LEU A 684 4.79 10.93 6.33
N VAL A 685 4.70 11.45 7.56
CA VAL A 685 5.85 11.56 8.47
C VAL A 685 5.63 10.63 9.66
N GLY A 686 6.56 9.70 9.84
CA GLY A 686 6.47 8.64 10.83
C GLY A 686 6.60 7.27 10.18
N ASP A 687 7.27 6.36 10.87
CA ASP A 687 7.44 4.98 10.41
C ASP A 687 6.15 4.14 10.54
N ALA A 688 6.17 2.91 10.04
CA ALA A 688 5.06 1.95 10.10
C ALA A 688 5.57 0.54 10.45
N THR A 689 4.67 -0.34 10.88
CA THR A 689 4.94 -1.79 10.87
C THR A 689 3.68 -2.58 10.57
N TYR A 690 3.83 -3.68 9.83
CA TYR A 690 2.73 -4.63 9.63
C TYR A 690 2.51 -5.54 10.86
N ASP A 691 3.45 -5.56 11.81
CA ASP A 691 3.31 -6.17 13.14
C ASP A 691 2.69 -5.17 14.14
N HIS A 692 1.45 -4.74 13.85
CA HIS A 692 0.78 -3.63 14.55
C HIS A 692 0.68 -3.81 16.07
N LYS A 693 0.60 -5.07 16.53
CA LYS A 693 0.49 -5.46 17.94
C LYS A 693 1.83 -5.89 18.56
N TYR A 694 2.92 -5.86 17.78
CA TYR A 694 4.26 -6.30 18.17
C TYR A 694 4.31 -7.76 18.68
N GLU A 695 3.56 -8.65 18.03
CA GLU A 695 3.37 -10.04 18.45
C GLU A 695 4.39 -11.01 17.82
N ILE A 696 5.06 -10.61 16.72
CA ILE A 696 6.04 -11.47 16.05
C ILE A 696 7.21 -11.76 17.00
N GLY A 697 7.60 -13.03 17.10
CA GLY A 697 8.67 -13.50 17.98
C GLY A 697 10.06 -13.11 17.46
N LEU A 698 10.50 -11.88 17.74
CA LEU A 698 11.83 -11.39 17.41
C LEU A 698 12.82 -11.57 18.58
N SER A 699 14.12 -11.47 18.27
CA SER A 699 15.16 -11.43 19.30
C SER A 699 14.94 -10.22 20.23
N PRO A 700 15.18 -10.34 21.56
CA PRO A 700 14.98 -9.23 22.51
C PRO A 700 15.73 -7.94 22.16
N ASN A 701 16.84 -8.04 21.41
CA ASN A 701 17.67 -6.90 21.02
C ASN A 701 17.29 -6.30 19.65
N THR A 702 16.27 -6.83 18.98
CA THR A 702 15.82 -6.30 17.69
C THR A 702 15.12 -4.97 17.90
N VAL A 703 15.69 -3.90 17.33
CA VAL A 703 15.04 -2.59 17.30
C VAL A 703 13.85 -2.68 16.34
N ARG A 704 12.65 -2.47 16.88
CA ARG A 704 11.41 -2.49 16.12
C ARG A 704 11.08 -1.08 15.61
N PRO A 705 10.63 -0.93 14.35
CA PRO A 705 10.08 0.33 13.88
C PRO A 705 8.81 0.68 14.67
N ARG A 706 8.58 1.98 14.88
CA ARG A 706 7.36 2.48 15.50
C ARG A 706 6.23 2.52 14.47
N ASN A 707 5.03 2.12 14.86
CA ASN A 707 3.84 2.29 14.03
C ASN A 707 3.20 3.68 14.21
N VAL A 708 3.83 4.74 13.70
CA VAL A 708 3.35 6.13 13.86
C VAL A 708 2.22 6.42 12.88
N VAL A 709 2.45 6.16 11.58
CA VAL A 709 1.43 6.30 10.52
C VAL A 709 1.32 4.96 9.79
N PRO A 710 0.32 4.12 10.09
CA PRO A 710 0.18 2.79 9.50
C PRO A 710 0.17 2.83 7.97
N SER A 711 0.79 1.81 7.36
CA SER A 711 0.70 1.55 5.91
C SER A 711 -0.22 0.36 5.65
N TYR A 712 -0.66 0.19 4.41
CA TYR A 712 -1.60 -0.89 4.06
C TYR A 712 -0.88 -2.18 3.66
N GLY A 713 -1.24 -3.27 4.32
CA GLY A 713 -0.98 -4.63 3.85
C GLY A 713 0.46 -5.13 3.99
N TRP A 714 0.75 -6.25 3.33
CA TRP A 714 2.08 -6.83 3.16
C TRP A 714 2.21 -7.40 1.75
N PRO A 715 3.23 -7.06 0.95
CA PRO A 715 4.15 -5.95 1.17
C PRO A 715 3.41 -4.61 1.35
N VAL A 716 3.97 -3.72 2.16
CA VAL A 716 3.30 -2.45 2.50
C VAL A 716 3.09 -1.54 1.29
N SER A 717 2.00 -0.79 1.29
CA SER A 717 1.58 0.09 0.18
C SER A 717 0.99 1.41 0.66
N ASP A 718 1.81 2.46 0.64
CA ASP A 718 1.31 3.83 0.74
C ASP A 718 0.55 4.29 -0.52
N PRO A 719 0.95 3.92 -1.76
CA PRO A 719 0.15 4.27 -2.95
C PRO A 719 -1.32 3.84 -2.88
N TRP A 720 -1.62 2.73 -2.17
CA TRP A 720 -3.01 2.29 -1.95
C TRP A 720 -3.85 3.32 -1.18
N LEU A 721 -3.25 4.07 -0.23
CA LEU A 721 -3.94 5.10 0.56
C LEU A 721 -4.51 6.23 -0.31
N THR A 722 -3.94 6.44 -1.50
CA THR A 722 -4.37 7.48 -2.45
C THR A 722 -5.03 6.90 -3.70
N ALA A 723 -5.20 5.58 -3.80
CA ALA A 723 -6.05 4.94 -4.81
C ALA A 723 -7.53 5.02 -4.38
N LEU A 724 -8.16 6.17 -4.63
CA LEU A 724 -9.45 6.54 -4.02
C LEU A 724 -10.68 5.85 -4.65
N SER A 725 -10.53 5.23 -5.82
CA SER A 725 -11.59 4.46 -6.46
C SER A 725 -11.57 3.02 -5.97
N ASP A 726 -12.74 2.42 -5.75
CA ASP A 726 -12.84 1.00 -5.38
C ASP A 726 -12.77 0.07 -6.61
N SER A 727 -12.89 0.63 -7.83
CA SER A 727 -12.84 -0.13 -9.10
C SER A 727 -11.48 -0.08 -9.81
N SER A 728 -10.49 0.60 -9.23
CA SER A 728 -9.20 0.91 -9.83
C SER A 728 -8.11 1.01 -8.77
N PHE A 729 -6.88 0.65 -9.13
CA PHE A 729 -5.72 0.74 -8.24
C PHE A 729 -4.84 1.97 -8.52
N LEU A 730 -5.34 2.94 -9.28
CA LEU A 730 -4.58 4.15 -9.65
C LEU A 730 -4.55 5.16 -8.51
N PRO A 731 -3.36 5.51 -7.97
CA PRO A 731 -3.20 6.60 -7.03
C PRO A 731 -3.63 7.93 -7.65
N GLN A 732 -4.37 8.76 -6.91
CA GLN A 732 -4.87 10.06 -7.37
C GLN A 732 -4.06 11.24 -6.82
N MET A 733 -3.05 10.99 -5.99
CA MET A 733 -2.18 11.99 -5.37
C MET A 733 -0.72 11.50 -5.45
N PHE A 734 0.23 12.44 -5.48
CA PHE A 734 1.66 12.14 -5.37
C PHE A 734 1.99 11.90 -3.91
N ILE A 735 2.27 10.66 -3.55
CA ILE A 735 2.53 10.26 -2.16
C ILE A 735 3.99 9.84 -1.96
N GLY A 736 4.54 10.22 -0.82
CA GLY A 736 5.82 9.72 -0.32
C GLY A 736 5.82 9.71 1.21
N ARG A 737 6.76 8.95 1.79
CA ARG A 737 6.89 8.79 3.25
C ARG A 737 8.27 9.15 3.73
N ILE A 738 8.36 9.89 4.84
CA ILE A 738 9.56 10.05 5.64
C ILE A 738 9.39 9.14 6.88
N PRO A 739 9.92 7.90 6.86
CA PRO A 739 9.69 6.88 7.89
C PRO A 739 10.57 7.13 9.14
N ALA A 740 10.44 8.32 9.72
CA ALA A 740 11.19 8.70 10.91
C ALA A 740 10.62 8.00 12.16
N ASN A 741 11.50 7.42 12.97
CA ASN A 741 11.17 6.85 14.27
C ASN A 741 11.28 7.88 15.41
N SER A 742 11.96 9.00 15.18
CA SER A 742 12.14 10.09 16.13
C SER A 742 12.14 11.47 15.45
N VAL A 743 11.91 12.52 16.23
CA VAL A 743 11.91 13.90 15.74
C VAL A 743 13.28 14.28 15.15
N GLU A 744 14.37 13.74 15.71
CA GLU A 744 15.74 13.96 15.24
C GLU A 744 16.00 13.34 13.86
N GLU A 745 15.50 12.13 13.60
CA GLU A 745 15.57 11.51 12.26
C GLU A 745 14.80 12.37 11.25
N PHE A 746 13.61 12.85 11.61
CA PHE A 746 12.82 13.73 10.74
C PHE A 746 13.53 15.07 10.47
N GLN A 747 14.08 15.71 11.50
CA GLN A 747 14.85 16.95 11.35
C GLN A 747 16.11 16.75 10.50
N THR A 748 16.76 15.58 10.59
CA THR A 748 17.88 15.23 9.72
C THR A 748 17.46 15.26 8.25
N TYR A 749 16.35 14.60 7.90
CA TYR A 749 15.81 14.67 6.53
C TYR A 749 15.46 16.09 6.11
N VAL A 750 14.79 16.86 6.96
CA VAL A 750 14.44 18.27 6.67
C VAL A 750 15.69 19.11 6.41
N SER A 751 16.76 18.91 7.20
CA SER A 751 18.03 19.63 7.00
C SER A 751 18.69 19.30 5.66
N HIS A 752 18.55 18.05 5.19
CA HIS A 752 19.01 17.63 3.86
C HIS A 752 18.22 18.34 2.76
N VAL A 753 16.89 18.41 2.89
CA VAL A 753 16.03 19.13 1.93
C VAL A 753 16.36 20.61 1.87
N GLN A 754 16.55 21.26 3.01
CA GLN A 754 16.90 22.68 3.08
C GLN A 754 18.29 22.95 2.49
N SER A 755 19.28 22.12 2.80
CA SER A 755 20.64 22.22 2.25
C SER A 755 20.65 21.98 0.74
N TYR A 756 19.93 20.97 0.27
CA TYR A 756 19.78 20.63 -1.14
C TYR A 756 19.15 21.77 -1.94
N ASN A 757 18.15 22.46 -1.37
CA ASN A 757 17.45 23.55 -2.03
C ASN A 757 18.20 24.88 -2.02
N SER A 758 19.04 25.11 -1.01
CA SER A 758 19.84 26.34 -0.87
C SER A 758 21.20 26.27 -1.55
N ALA A 759 21.68 25.07 -1.90
CA ALA A 759 22.95 24.89 -2.60
C ALA A 759 22.95 25.57 -3.97
N SER A 760 24.04 26.29 -4.27
CA SER A 760 24.27 26.84 -5.61
C SER A 760 24.48 25.71 -6.62
N MET A 761 23.97 25.90 -7.84
CA MET A 761 24.19 24.91 -8.89
C MET A 761 25.66 24.90 -9.33
N ASP A 762 26.23 23.70 -9.48
CA ASP A 762 27.54 23.46 -10.09
C ASP A 762 27.49 22.25 -11.04
N ASP A 763 28.64 21.68 -11.41
CA ASP A 763 28.73 20.58 -12.37
C ASP A 763 27.94 19.32 -11.93
N TRP A 764 27.73 19.11 -10.63
CA TRP A 764 26.99 17.96 -10.10
C TRP A 764 25.52 17.91 -10.54
N ASN A 765 24.91 19.07 -10.79
CA ASN A 765 23.53 19.17 -11.26
C ASN A 765 23.33 18.59 -12.66
N LYS A 766 24.42 18.31 -13.38
CA LYS A 766 24.41 17.61 -14.66
C LYS A 766 24.88 16.17 -14.57
N ARG A 767 25.30 15.67 -13.41
CA ARG A 767 25.88 14.33 -13.25
C ARG A 767 24.79 13.31 -12.96
N TYR A 768 24.88 12.17 -13.63
CA TYR A 768 23.99 11.02 -13.46
C TYR A 768 24.86 9.78 -13.30
N MET A 769 24.58 8.97 -12.28
CA MET A 769 25.26 7.69 -12.06
C MET A 769 24.28 6.55 -12.30
N LEU A 770 24.64 5.62 -13.16
CA LEU A 770 23.85 4.45 -13.49
C LEU A 770 24.63 3.21 -13.05
N PHE A 771 23.95 2.28 -12.40
CA PHE A 771 24.50 1.01 -11.93
C PHE A 771 23.68 -0.14 -12.51
N SER A 772 24.35 -1.13 -13.11
CA SER A 772 23.69 -2.37 -13.59
C SER A 772 24.29 -3.61 -12.94
N GLY A 773 23.40 -4.42 -12.38
CA GLY A 773 23.67 -5.74 -11.83
C GLY A 773 23.39 -6.87 -12.82
N GLY A 774 22.95 -8.00 -12.27
CA GLY A 774 22.55 -9.21 -12.99
C GLY A 774 23.26 -10.46 -12.49
N ASP A 775 22.58 -11.59 -12.66
CA ASP A 775 23.08 -12.93 -12.40
C ASP A 775 23.88 -13.43 -13.62
N PRO A 776 25.19 -13.73 -13.46
CA PRO A 776 26.01 -14.24 -14.55
C PRO A 776 25.61 -15.65 -15.02
N THR A 777 24.83 -16.40 -14.23
CA THR A 777 24.34 -17.73 -14.59
C THR A 777 23.07 -17.68 -15.45
N THR A 778 22.35 -16.55 -15.41
CA THR A 778 21.19 -16.31 -16.26
C THR A 778 21.65 -15.72 -17.60
N SER A 779 21.59 -16.56 -18.65
CA SER A 779 22.03 -16.21 -20.01
C SER A 779 21.47 -14.85 -20.47
N GLY A 780 22.37 -13.89 -20.62
CA GLY A 780 21.98 -12.55 -21.04
C GLY A 780 21.15 -11.78 -20.00
N GLN A 781 21.34 -11.93 -18.69
CA GLN A 781 20.70 -10.95 -17.80
C GLN A 781 21.50 -9.64 -17.74
N ILE A 782 22.82 -9.76 -17.52
CA ILE A 782 23.75 -8.64 -17.34
C ILE A 782 23.71 -7.67 -18.53
N GLU A 783 23.82 -8.17 -19.76
CA GLU A 783 23.84 -7.29 -20.95
C GLU A 783 22.48 -6.61 -21.19
N SER A 784 21.36 -7.21 -20.77
CA SER A 784 20.03 -6.59 -20.85
C SER A 784 19.91 -5.40 -19.89
N PHE A 785 20.24 -5.60 -18.61
CA PHE A 785 20.24 -4.52 -17.61
C PHE A 785 21.25 -3.43 -17.94
N ARG A 786 22.40 -3.80 -18.52
CA ARG A 786 23.38 -2.86 -19.05
C ARG A 786 22.78 -2.03 -20.19
N GLN A 787 22.17 -2.68 -21.19
CA GLN A 787 21.62 -1.98 -22.36
C GLN A 787 20.52 -0.98 -21.97
N VAL A 788 19.68 -1.30 -20.97
CA VAL A 788 18.64 -0.37 -20.49
C VAL A 788 19.25 0.92 -19.94
N ASN A 789 20.27 0.82 -19.08
CA ASN A 789 20.96 1.98 -18.54
C ASN A 789 21.76 2.73 -19.61
N GLN A 790 22.37 2.02 -20.55
CA GLN A 790 23.04 2.64 -21.68
C GLN A 790 22.06 3.44 -22.55
N ASP A 791 20.86 2.89 -22.82
CA ASP A 791 19.80 3.57 -23.56
C ASP A 791 19.30 4.83 -22.83
N ILE A 792 19.16 4.77 -21.50
CA ILE A 792 18.82 5.94 -20.67
C ILE A 792 19.90 7.02 -20.82
N ALA A 793 21.17 6.64 -20.68
CA ALA A 793 22.28 7.56 -20.82
C ALA A 793 22.30 8.21 -22.21
N ASP A 794 22.22 7.41 -23.29
CA ASP A 794 22.41 7.88 -24.67
C ASP A 794 21.20 8.60 -25.25
N ARG A 795 19.97 8.24 -24.84
CA ARG A 795 18.76 8.78 -25.45
C ARG A 795 18.07 9.87 -24.63
N LEU A 796 18.26 9.87 -23.31
CA LEU A 796 17.50 10.75 -22.40
C LEU A 796 18.38 11.73 -21.63
N LEU A 797 19.58 11.29 -21.21
CA LEU A 797 20.43 12.09 -20.32
C LEU A 797 21.50 12.88 -21.06
N ARG A 798 22.26 12.27 -21.97
CA ARG A 798 23.32 12.95 -22.74
C ARG A 798 22.76 13.93 -23.80
N PRO A 799 21.67 13.64 -24.53
CA PRO A 799 21.15 14.54 -25.55
C PRO A 799 20.57 15.85 -24.99
N ALA A 800 20.39 16.83 -25.87
CA ALA A 800 19.58 18.01 -25.57
C ALA A 800 18.12 17.59 -25.29
N PRO A 801 17.40 18.25 -24.36
CA PRO A 801 17.81 19.47 -23.66
C PRO A 801 18.62 19.25 -22.37
N THR A 802 18.75 18.00 -21.92
CA THR A 802 19.44 17.65 -20.67
C THR A 802 20.94 17.95 -20.75
N GLY A 803 21.62 17.46 -21.80
CA GLY A 803 23.06 17.66 -22.00
C GLY A 803 23.91 17.14 -20.84
N GLY A 804 23.47 16.06 -20.18
CA GLY A 804 24.01 15.54 -18.93
C GLY A 804 25.30 14.71 -19.08
N LEU A 805 25.97 14.55 -17.95
CA LEU A 805 27.16 13.73 -17.73
C LEU A 805 26.74 12.41 -17.08
N ALA A 806 26.38 11.43 -17.92
CA ALA A 806 25.98 10.10 -17.44
C ALA A 806 27.18 9.14 -17.41
N THR A 807 27.52 8.64 -16.23
CA THR A 807 28.48 7.56 -16.00
C THR A 807 27.72 6.27 -15.70
N HIS A 808 28.11 5.16 -16.30
CA HIS A 808 27.44 3.87 -16.15
C HIS A 808 28.42 2.81 -15.70
N PHE A 809 28.27 2.36 -14.45
CA PHE A 809 28.99 1.25 -13.83
C PHE A 809 28.18 -0.04 -13.98
N TYR A 810 28.78 -1.13 -14.41
CA TYR A 810 28.03 -2.36 -14.67
C TYR A 810 28.85 -3.62 -14.43
N LYS A 811 28.15 -4.71 -14.11
CA LYS A 811 28.75 -6.04 -14.03
C LYS A 811 29.32 -6.50 -15.37
N THR A 812 30.48 -7.15 -15.34
CA THR A 812 31.08 -7.85 -16.49
C THR A 812 31.41 -9.29 -16.12
N THR A 813 31.34 -10.21 -17.08
CA THR A 813 31.72 -11.62 -16.88
C THR A 813 33.15 -11.92 -17.33
N ASN A 814 33.73 -11.08 -18.20
CA ASN A 814 35.10 -11.24 -18.68
C ASN A 814 35.79 -9.87 -18.94
N PRO A 815 36.75 -9.43 -18.10
CA PRO A 815 37.03 -9.99 -16.78
C PRO A 815 35.81 -9.86 -15.85
N GLN A 816 35.70 -10.72 -14.84
CA GLN A 816 34.64 -10.62 -13.85
C GLN A 816 34.83 -9.35 -13.00
N SER A 817 33.82 -8.48 -12.93
CA SER A 817 33.83 -7.26 -12.13
C SER A 817 32.41 -6.81 -11.81
N ASP A 818 32.20 -6.15 -10.67
CA ASP A 818 30.91 -5.54 -10.30
C ASP A 818 30.66 -4.19 -10.98
N TYR A 819 31.74 -3.52 -11.40
CA TYR A 819 31.72 -2.17 -11.97
C TYR A 819 32.68 -2.07 -13.17
N GLY A 820 32.79 -3.11 -13.99
CA GLY A 820 33.69 -3.12 -15.13
C GLY A 820 33.32 -2.08 -16.19
N PRO A 821 34.30 -1.49 -16.91
CA PRO A 821 35.75 -1.66 -16.80
C PRO A 821 36.43 -0.64 -15.84
N TYR A 822 35.72 -0.08 -14.87
CA TYR A 822 36.21 1.05 -14.06
C TYR A 822 37.05 0.59 -12.86
N SER A 823 38.07 1.36 -12.53
CA SER A 823 38.86 1.22 -11.31
C SER A 823 38.12 1.75 -10.08
N SER A 824 38.51 1.28 -8.89
CA SER A 824 37.96 1.79 -7.61
C SER A 824 38.16 3.29 -7.44
N ALA A 825 39.24 3.86 -7.98
CA ALA A 825 39.51 5.29 -7.95
C ALA A 825 38.52 6.09 -8.83
N GLU A 826 38.19 5.59 -10.02
CA GLU A 826 37.18 6.22 -10.89
C GLU A 826 35.78 6.16 -10.28
N ILE A 827 35.42 5.03 -9.69
CA ILE A 827 34.14 4.84 -9.00
C ILE A 827 34.04 5.81 -7.82
N ARG A 828 35.06 5.85 -6.96
CA ARG A 828 35.08 6.75 -5.80
C ARG A 828 35.04 8.21 -6.23
N SER A 829 35.79 8.58 -7.28
CA SER A 829 35.77 9.94 -7.84
C SER A 829 34.38 10.33 -8.35
N ALA A 830 33.66 9.43 -9.02
CA ALA A 830 32.28 9.69 -9.45
C ALA A 830 31.34 9.90 -8.25
N ILE A 831 31.48 9.08 -7.20
CA ILE A 831 30.69 9.22 -5.97
C ILE A 831 31.01 10.54 -5.25
N ASP A 832 32.29 10.90 -5.09
CA ASP A 832 32.72 12.15 -4.46
C ASP A 832 32.24 13.39 -5.21
N ASN A 833 32.15 13.32 -6.54
CA ASN A 833 31.57 14.37 -7.35
C ASN A 833 30.04 14.43 -7.25
N GLY A 834 29.37 13.40 -6.75
CA GLY A 834 27.91 13.38 -6.62
C GLY A 834 27.16 13.40 -7.95
N ALA A 835 25.86 13.16 -7.86
CA ALA A 835 24.95 13.16 -9.01
C ALA A 835 23.56 13.62 -8.56
N VAL A 836 22.78 14.16 -9.49
CA VAL A 836 21.35 14.44 -9.23
C VAL A 836 20.54 13.15 -9.14
N LEU A 837 20.93 12.12 -9.91
CA LEU A 837 20.28 10.81 -9.94
C LEU A 837 21.33 9.70 -9.87
N ILE A 838 21.11 8.75 -8.95
CA ILE A 838 21.76 7.45 -8.91
C ILE A 838 20.69 6.40 -9.26
N ASN A 839 20.84 5.70 -10.37
CA ASN A 839 19.88 4.69 -10.82
C ASN A 839 20.49 3.29 -10.80
N TYR A 840 19.83 2.34 -10.15
CA TYR A 840 20.23 0.95 -10.10
C TYR A 840 19.20 0.03 -10.77
N ILE A 841 19.69 -0.90 -11.60
CA ILE A 841 18.91 -1.99 -12.21
C ILE A 841 19.65 -3.31 -11.96
N GLY A 842 19.03 -4.23 -11.21
CA GLY A 842 19.63 -5.54 -10.89
C GLY A 842 18.86 -6.25 -9.80
N HIS A 843 19.48 -7.27 -9.17
CA HIS A 843 18.89 -7.93 -8.00
C HIS A 843 19.22 -7.18 -6.73
N SER A 844 18.25 -7.08 -5.83
CA SER A 844 18.46 -6.46 -4.53
C SER A 844 17.75 -7.24 -3.44
N GLY A 845 18.25 -7.11 -2.21
CA GLY A 845 17.54 -7.51 -0.99
C GLY A 845 17.26 -6.27 -0.15
N THR A 846 16.66 -6.44 1.02
CA THR A 846 16.19 -5.33 1.87
C THR A 846 17.28 -4.28 2.19
N GLN A 847 18.57 -4.63 2.19
CA GLN A 847 19.71 -3.72 2.42
C GLN A 847 20.90 -3.97 1.46
N THR A 848 20.69 -4.59 0.28
CA THR A 848 21.82 -4.95 -0.59
C THR A 848 21.47 -4.89 -2.07
N TRP A 849 22.46 -4.56 -2.89
CA TRP A 849 22.46 -4.70 -4.34
C TRP A 849 23.44 -5.79 -4.75
N ASP A 850 23.12 -6.52 -5.81
CA ASP A 850 23.93 -7.66 -6.25
C ASP A 850 25.33 -7.29 -6.73
N ASN A 851 25.63 -6.02 -6.99
CA ASN A 851 26.93 -5.49 -7.39
C ASN A 851 27.79 -5.08 -6.20
N GLY A 852 27.49 -5.59 -5.00
CA GLY A 852 28.32 -5.42 -3.80
C GLY A 852 28.04 -4.14 -3.00
N ILE A 853 27.02 -3.35 -3.36
CA ILE A 853 26.58 -2.23 -2.53
C ILE A 853 25.67 -2.77 -1.43
N GLY A 854 26.19 -2.85 -0.20
CA GLY A 854 25.48 -3.35 0.99
C GLY A 854 25.48 -2.37 2.18
N ALA A 855 26.08 -1.19 2.02
CA ALA A 855 26.12 -0.14 3.03
C ALA A 855 26.00 1.24 2.40
N THR A 856 25.29 2.15 3.07
CA THR A 856 25.03 3.50 2.55
C THR A 856 26.30 4.34 2.38
N LEU A 857 27.31 4.12 3.24
CA LEU A 857 28.62 4.77 3.15
C LEU A 857 29.31 4.55 1.78
N GLN A 858 29.02 3.44 1.09
CA GLN A 858 29.60 3.17 -0.23
C GLN A 858 29.16 4.19 -1.30
N LEU A 859 28.00 4.84 -1.13
CA LEU A 859 27.50 5.89 -2.03
C LEU A 859 27.52 7.29 -1.40
N MET A 860 28.01 7.41 -0.16
CA MET A 860 28.12 8.70 0.52
C MET A 860 29.23 9.56 -0.10
N ASN A 861 28.94 10.84 -0.31
CA ASN A 861 29.92 11.85 -0.71
C ASN A 861 30.19 12.84 0.43
N ASN A 862 31.37 13.43 0.42
CA ASN A 862 31.80 14.38 1.45
C ASN A 862 31.47 15.85 1.11
N ARG A 863 30.57 16.08 0.14
CA ARG A 863 30.21 17.42 -0.36
C ARG A 863 28.76 17.82 -0.04
N GLY A 864 28.02 17.01 0.71
CA GLY A 864 26.61 17.27 1.03
C GLY A 864 25.70 17.26 -0.21
N ARG A 865 26.05 16.49 -1.26
CA ARG A 865 25.28 16.38 -2.50
C ARG A 865 24.28 15.24 -2.39
N PHE A 866 23.02 15.53 -2.05
CA PHE A 866 22.00 14.50 -1.82
C PHE A 866 21.35 14.04 -3.13
N SER A 867 21.59 12.79 -3.54
CA SER A 867 21.04 12.27 -4.82
C SER A 867 19.59 11.82 -4.67
N LEU A 868 18.79 11.87 -5.74
CA LEU A 868 17.68 10.92 -5.84
C LEU A 868 18.27 9.55 -6.14
N ILE A 869 17.92 8.54 -5.34
CA ILE A 869 18.34 7.16 -5.61
C ILE A 869 17.13 6.36 -6.09
N THR A 870 17.29 5.62 -7.18
CA THR A 870 16.26 4.73 -7.72
C THR A 870 16.79 3.31 -7.79
N ASP A 871 15.96 2.36 -7.41
CA ASP A 871 16.27 0.95 -7.38
C ASP A 871 15.12 0.16 -8.01
N PHE A 872 15.46 -0.60 -9.04
CA PHE A 872 14.53 -1.45 -9.79
C PHE A 872 14.76 -2.96 -9.56
N GLY A 873 15.18 -3.34 -8.35
CA GLY A 873 15.25 -4.70 -7.82
C GLY A 873 14.16 -5.01 -6.77
N CYS A 874 14.37 -6.02 -5.92
CA CYS A 874 13.44 -6.42 -4.85
C CYS A 874 13.65 -5.62 -3.53
N SER A 875 12.55 -5.30 -2.85
CA SER A 875 12.45 -5.05 -1.39
C SER A 875 13.30 -3.95 -0.74
N THR A 876 13.98 -3.06 -1.47
CA THR A 876 14.82 -2.00 -0.85
C THR A 876 14.04 -0.82 -0.27
N ALA A 877 12.73 -0.73 -0.55
CA ALA A 877 11.82 0.24 0.05
C ALA A 877 10.76 -0.42 0.96
N ARG A 878 11.12 -1.56 1.56
CA ARG A 878 10.25 -2.35 2.45
C ARG A 878 10.30 -1.81 3.89
N PHE A 879 9.87 -0.56 4.08
CA PHE A 879 10.11 0.24 5.30
C PHE A 879 9.38 -0.21 6.58
N ALA A 880 8.47 -1.18 6.48
CA ALA A 880 7.63 -1.60 7.60
C ALA A 880 8.00 -2.98 8.18
N GLU A 881 9.19 -3.50 7.83
CA GLU A 881 9.65 -4.78 8.33
C GLU A 881 9.97 -4.68 9.83
N PRO A 882 9.39 -5.55 10.68
CA PRO A 882 9.51 -5.44 12.12
C PRO A 882 10.93 -5.77 12.62
N ASN A 883 11.77 -6.36 11.78
CA ASN A 883 13.09 -6.87 12.13
C ASN A 883 14.26 -6.23 11.38
N ILE A 884 14.02 -5.34 10.42
CA ILE A 884 15.08 -4.74 9.60
C ILE A 884 14.66 -3.38 9.03
N LYS A 885 15.51 -2.36 9.15
CA LYS A 885 15.35 -1.10 8.40
C LYS A 885 15.73 -1.32 6.93
N CYS A 886 14.89 -0.97 5.97
CA CYS A 886 15.21 -1.14 4.56
C CYS A 886 16.24 -0.11 4.05
N PHE A 887 16.80 -0.37 2.87
CA PHE A 887 17.88 0.44 2.33
C PHE A 887 17.44 1.89 2.07
N GLY A 888 16.21 2.08 1.60
CA GLY A 888 15.67 3.41 1.37
C GLY A 888 15.52 4.24 2.65
N GLU A 889 15.19 3.62 3.79
CA GLU A 889 15.23 4.29 5.11
C GLU A 889 16.66 4.69 5.47
N LEU A 890 17.62 3.77 5.32
CA LEU A 890 19.02 4.03 5.67
C LEU A 890 19.62 5.16 4.81
N PHE A 891 19.31 5.22 3.52
CA PHE A 891 19.81 6.25 2.62
C PHE A 891 19.22 7.63 2.85
N THR A 892 18.00 7.71 3.39
CA THR A 892 17.28 8.98 3.59
C THR A 892 17.37 9.51 5.02
N LEU A 893 17.48 8.62 6.02
CA LEU A 893 17.41 8.96 7.45
C LEU A 893 18.59 8.41 8.27
N GLY A 894 19.36 7.45 7.74
CA GLY A 894 20.46 6.83 8.48
C GLY A 894 21.65 7.77 8.75
N PRO A 895 22.62 7.37 9.58
CA PRO A 895 23.78 8.21 9.94
C PRO A 895 24.67 8.62 8.77
N SER A 896 24.68 7.81 7.70
CA SER A 896 25.39 8.08 6.44
C SER A 896 24.39 8.32 5.31
N SER A 897 23.25 8.93 5.61
CA SER A 897 22.23 9.26 4.62
C SER A 897 22.77 10.28 3.61
N SER A 898 22.58 9.95 2.34
CA SER A 898 23.11 10.71 1.20
C SER A 898 22.08 10.85 0.08
N ALA A 899 20.81 10.53 0.37
CA ALA A 899 19.72 10.61 -0.57
C ALA A 899 18.70 11.67 -0.17
N ILE A 900 18.23 12.44 -1.16
CA ILE A 900 17.11 13.37 -0.99
C ILE A 900 15.75 12.65 -1.06
N GLY A 901 15.76 11.46 -1.65
CA GLY A 901 14.65 10.52 -1.74
C GLY A 901 15.13 9.20 -2.32
N TYR A 902 14.36 8.14 -2.07
CA TYR A 902 14.63 6.79 -2.55
C TYR A 902 13.35 6.21 -3.17
N ILE A 903 13.42 5.84 -4.45
CA ILE A 903 12.34 5.10 -5.13
C ILE A 903 12.77 3.65 -5.23
N GLY A 904 11.96 2.75 -4.67
CA GLY A 904 12.22 1.31 -4.70
C GLY A 904 10.95 0.49 -4.52
N ASN A 905 11.10 -0.83 -4.51
CA ASN A 905 9.98 -1.74 -4.28
C ASN A 905 9.88 -2.13 -2.80
N SER A 906 8.67 -2.09 -2.23
CA SER A 906 8.36 -2.80 -0.99
C SER A 906 8.12 -4.29 -1.25
N ALA A 907 7.68 -4.65 -2.46
CA ALA A 907 7.52 -6.03 -2.93
C ALA A 907 8.77 -6.55 -3.67
N TYR A 908 8.66 -7.76 -4.20
CA TYR A 908 9.63 -8.29 -5.16
C TYR A 908 9.70 -7.44 -6.44
N GLY A 909 10.91 -7.37 -7.00
CA GLY A 909 11.18 -6.79 -8.30
C GLY A 909 10.95 -7.82 -9.41
N PHE A 910 10.43 -7.36 -10.54
CA PHE A 910 10.19 -8.21 -11.71
C PHE A 910 10.95 -7.66 -12.91
N THR A 911 11.66 -8.53 -13.63
CA THR A 911 12.52 -8.16 -14.78
C THR A 911 11.78 -7.30 -15.80
N SER A 912 10.56 -7.66 -16.16
CA SER A 912 9.73 -6.90 -17.13
C SER A 912 9.36 -5.48 -16.65
N ILE A 913 9.34 -5.23 -15.34
CA ILE A 913 9.23 -3.88 -14.76
C ILE A 913 10.61 -3.21 -14.77
N ALA A 914 11.65 -3.92 -14.34
CA ALA A 914 13.01 -3.42 -14.18
C ALA A 914 13.64 -2.93 -15.50
N VAL A 915 13.22 -3.47 -16.64
CA VAL A 915 13.71 -3.03 -17.96
C VAL A 915 12.86 -1.92 -18.61
N THR A 916 11.68 -1.59 -18.07
CA THR A 916 10.74 -0.61 -18.67
C THR A 916 10.52 0.64 -17.81
N LEU A 917 10.28 0.47 -16.52
CA LEU A 917 9.99 1.58 -15.60
C LEU A 917 11.13 2.61 -15.45
N PRO A 918 12.43 2.22 -15.35
CA PRO A 918 13.51 3.19 -15.25
C PRO A 918 13.59 4.14 -16.46
N GLN A 919 13.28 3.64 -17.66
CA GLN A 919 13.25 4.46 -18.87
C GLN A 919 12.14 5.52 -18.79
N MET A 920 10.92 5.10 -18.40
CA MET A 920 9.78 6.00 -18.21
C MET A 920 10.08 7.06 -17.13
N LEU A 921 10.80 6.68 -16.06
CA LEU A 921 11.19 7.63 -15.01
C LEU A 921 12.25 8.62 -15.51
N ALA A 922 13.27 8.16 -16.22
CA ALA A 922 14.29 9.02 -16.80
C ALA A 922 13.71 10.01 -17.83
N GLU A 923 12.67 9.62 -18.58
CA GLU A 923 11.91 10.51 -19.48
C GLU A 923 11.20 11.64 -18.71
N GLN A 924 10.74 11.39 -17.49
CA GLN A 924 10.12 12.41 -16.63
C GLN A 924 11.13 13.30 -15.90
N ILE A 925 12.40 12.90 -15.84
CA ILE A 925 13.46 13.61 -15.11
C ILE A 925 14.35 14.40 -16.07
N GLY A 926 15.10 13.73 -16.95
CA GLY A 926 16.18 14.36 -17.72
C GLY A 926 15.71 15.59 -18.52
N PRO A 927 14.72 15.42 -19.43
CA PRO A 927 14.21 16.53 -20.22
C PRO A 927 13.45 17.60 -19.42
N ASN A 928 12.98 17.32 -18.20
CA ASN A 928 12.11 18.20 -17.43
C ASN A 928 12.90 18.98 -16.36
N ALA A 929 13.24 20.25 -16.64
CA ALA A 929 13.96 21.12 -15.69
C ALA A 929 13.21 21.40 -14.37
N ASN A 930 11.91 21.09 -14.30
CA ASN A 930 11.09 21.27 -13.11
C ASN A 930 10.60 19.91 -12.56
N ALA A 931 11.34 18.83 -12.82
CA ALA A 931 11.00 17.50 -12.33
C ALA A 931 10.91 17.48 -10.80
N ARG A 932 9.75 17.05 -10.29
CA ARG A 932 9.54 16.72 -8.88
C ARG A 932 9.44 15.23 -8.70
N VAL A 933 10.02 14.73 -7.62
CA VAL A 933 10.17 13.28 -7.40
C VAL A 933 8.83 12.56 -7.45
N GLY A 934 7.82 13.04 -6.70
CA GLY A 934 6.51 12.39 -6.62
C GLY A 934 5.74 12.38 -7.94
N SER A 935 5.73 13.52 -8.66
CA SER A 935 5.03 13.61 -9.96
C SER A 935 5.72 12.75 -11.02
N SER A 936 7.05 12.82 -11.11
CA SER A 936 7.81 12.03 -12.08
C SER A 936 7.65 10.52 -11.81
N HIS A 937 7.59 10.12 -10.54
CA HIS A 937 7.39 8.73 -10.13
C HIS A 937 6.01 8.19 -10.54
N LEU A 938 4.92 8.85 -10.14
CA LEU A 938 3.57 8.37 -10.45
C LEU A 938 3.30 8.37 -11.97
N VAL A 939 3.73 9.42 -12.67
CA VAL A 939 3.58 9.52 -14.12
C VAL A 939 4.37 8.43 -14.84
N ALA A 940 5.59 8.11 -14.40
CA ALA A 940 6.36 7.01 -14.97
C ALA A 940 5.63 5.66 -14.81
N LYS A 941 5.05 5.39 -13.63
CA LYS A 941 4.25 4.18 -13.38
C LYS A 941 3.01 4.11 -14.28
N MET A 942 2.30 5.23 -14.44
CA MET A 942 1.14 5.34 -15.33
C MET A 942 1.52 5.12 -16.80
N ASN A 943 2.57 5.79 -17.29
CA ASN A 943 3.06 5.62 -18.66
C ASN A 943 3.49 4.18 -18.92
N ARG A 944 4.18 3.53 -17.96
CA ARG A 944 4.56 2.13 -18.06
C ARG A 944 3.33 1.23 -18.19
N MET A 945 2.35 1.38 -17.30
CA MET A 945 1.09 0.61 -17.37
C MET A 945 0.35 0.85 -18.69
N LEU A 946 0.21 2.09 -19.14
CA LEU A 946 -0.54 2.42 -20.36
C LEU A 946 0.17 2.00 -21.65
N ASN A 947 1.50 1.84 -21.62
CA ASN A 947 2.31 1.45 -22.77
C ASN A 947 2.61 -0.05 -22.83
N TYR A 948 2.60 -0.76 -21.70
CA TYR A 948 3.05 -2.15 -21.61
C TYR A 948 2.07 -3.08 -20.90
N GLY A 949 0.98 -2.56 -20.33
CA GLY A 949 0.16 -3.29 -19.38
C GLY A 949 -1.32 -2.88 -19.38
N SER A 950 -2.01 -3.21 -18.29
CA SER A 950 -3.43 -2.88 -18.11
C SER A 950 -3.87 -2.88 -16.65
N LEU A 951 -5.08 -2.35 -16.39
CA LEU A 951 -5.76 -2.54 -15.10
C LEU A 951 -6.18 -3.99 -14.83
N GLY A 952 -6.11 -4.88 -15.83
CA GLY A 952 -6.40 -6.29 -15.66
C GLY A 952 -5.22 -7.10 -15.13
N SER A 953 -3.99 -6.59 -15.22
CA SER A 953 -2.76 -7.33 -14.88
C SER A 953 -2.43 -7.26 -13.39
N THR A 954 -2.18 -8.42 -12.78
CA THR A 954 -1.70 -8.48 -11.38
C THR A 954 -0.32 -7.85 -11.25
N LEU A 955 0.54 -8.01 -12.25
CA LEU A 955 1.89 -7.44 -12.23
C LEU A 955 1.87 -5.91 -12.21
N ASP A 956 1.00 -5.29 -13.03
CA ASP A 956 0.81 -3.84 -13.00
C ASP A 956 0.22 -3.36 -11.68
N LYS A 957 -0.71 -4.12 -11.10
CA LYS A 957 -1.26 -3.81 -9.77
C LYS A 957 -0.18 -3.83 -8.70
N VAL A 958 0.68 -4.87 -8.68
CA VAL A 958 1.80 -4.96 -7.75
C VAL A 958 2.75 -3.79 -7.96
N MET A 959 3.20 -3.52 -9.19
CA MET A 959 4.10 -2.40 -9.50
C MET A 959 3.50 -1.05 -9.05
N MET A 960 2.25 -0.77 -9.41
CA MET A 960 1.61 0.51 -9.11
C MET A 960 1.50 0.75 -7.61
N LEU A 961 1.20 -0.30 -6.84
CA LEU A 961 0.96 -0.24 -5.40
C LEU A 961 2.22 -0.38 -4.54
N THR A 962 3.29 -1.02 -5.04
CA THR A 962 4.45 -1.40 -4.19
C THR A 962 5.77 -0.76 -4.61
N ASN A 963 5.85 -0.16 -5.79
CA ASN A 963 6.96 0.75 -6.11
C ASN A 963 6.66 2.12 -5.48
N THR A 964 7.37 2.43 -4.39
CA THR A 964 7.06 3.53 -3.45
C THR A 964 8.19 4.55 -3.36
N LEU A 965 7.88 5.73 -2.83
CA LEU A 965 8.82 6.81 -2.56
C LEU A 965 9.05 6.95 -1.05
N ILE A 966 10.29 6.74 -0.63
CA ILE A 966 10.79 7.13 0.69
C ILE A 966 11.42 8.53 0.54
N GLY A 967 10.78 9.54 1.12
CA GLY A 967 11.08 10.96 0.97
C GLY A 967 9.82 11.77 0.72
N ASP A 968 9.97 13.10 0.67
CA ASP A 968 8.89 14.03 0.37
C ASP A 968 8.63 14.10 -1.16
N PRO A 969 7.39 13.84 -1.63
CA PRO A 969 7.06 13.88 -3.05
C PRO A 969 7.19 15.26 -3.71
N VAL A 970 7.24 16.35 -2.94
CA VAL A 970 7.33 17.72 -3.48
C VAL A 970 8.73 18.13 -3.90
N VAL A 971 9.76 17.41 -3.43
CA VAL A 971 11.17 17.72 -3.71
C VAL A 971 11.38 17.89 -5.21
N SER A 972 11.85 19.07 -5.60
CA SER A 972 12.26 19.37 -6.97
C SER A 972 13.70 18.96 -7.16
N LEU A 973 14.00 18.19 -8.20
CA LEU A 973 15.39 17.86 -8.53
C LEU A 973 16.12 19.13 -8.99
N GLN A 974 17.34 19.33 -8.49
CA GLN A 974 18.19 20.46 -8.85
C GLN A 974 18.79 20.27 -10.25
N LEU A 975 17.94 20.36 -11.26
CA LEU A 975 18.30 20.29 -12.68
C LEU A 975 18.48 21.70 -13.24
N PRO A 976 19.47 21.92 -14.14
CA PRO A 976 19.64 23.24 -14.74
C PRO A 976 18.41 23.68 -15.54
N LYS A 977 17.92 24.88 -15.24
CA LYS A 977 16.74 25.47 -15.87
C LYS A 977 17.07 26.29 -17.12
N VAL A 978 18.27 26.87 -17.16
CA VAL A 978 18.75 27.74 -18.23
C VAL A 978 20.15 27.32 -18.69
N PRO A 979 20.58 27.68 -19.92
CA PRO A 979 21.97 27.52 -20.34
C PRO A 979 22.95 28.27 -19.42
N ASN A 980 24.15 27.73 -19.22
CA ASN A 980 25.23 28.37 -18.46
C ASN A 980 26.56 28.12 -19.19
N LEU A 981 26.89 29.04 -20.11
CA LEU A 981 28.02 28.91 -21.02
C LEU A 981 29.29 29.51 -20.42
N SER A 982 30.41 28.80 -20.53
CA SER A 982 31.75 29.26 -20.14
C SER A 982 32.75 29.02 -21.25
N VAL A 983 33.60 30.01 -21.51
CA VAL A 983 34.76 29.92 -22.43
C VAL A 983 36.09 30.06 -21.66
N TYR A 984 36.03 30.10 -20.33
CA TYR A 984 37.18 30.38 -19.47
C TYR A 984 38.20 29.23 -19.49
N GLY A 985 39.48 29.56 -19.67
CA GLY A 985 40.58 28.59 -19.68
C GLY A 985 40.66 27.73 -20.96
N MET A 986 39.89 28.05 -22.00
CA MET A 986 39.93 27.34 -23.27
C MET A 986 40.74 28.11 -24.32
N THR A 987 41.58 27.41 -25.08
CA THR A 987 42.41 28.02 -26.12
C THR A 987 41.58 28.28 -27.38
N LEU A 988 41.50 29.54 -27.79
CA LEU A 988 40.97 29.93 -29.10
C LEU A 988 41.89 29.42 -30.20
N THR A 989 41.33 28.85 -31.26
CA THR A 989 42.10 28.49 -32.45
C THR A 989 41.56 29.20 -33.67
N THR A 990 42.44 29.52 -34.62
CA THR A 990 42.07 30.13 -35.89
C THR A 990 42.30 29.14 -37.04
N ILE A 991 41.55 29.31 -38.12
CA ILE A 991 41.80 28.62 -39.39
C ILE A 991 41.92 29.71 -40.47
N PRO A 992 43.12 29.90 -41.07
CA PRO A 992 44.37 29.15 -40.80
C PRO A 992 44.96 29.42 -39.40
N ALA A 993 45.82 28.51 -38.92
CA ALA A 993 46.35 28.52 -37.54
C ALA A 993 47.25 29.73 -37.22
N ALA A 994 47.76 30.40 -38.25
CA ALA A 994 48.51 31.65 -38.18
C ALA A 994 47.99 32.57 -39.30
N PRO A 995 46.88 33.30 -39.08
CA PRO A 995 46.32 34.17 -40.09
C PRO A 995 47.27 35.34 -40.38
N SER A 996 47.34 35.72 -41.65
CA SER A 996 48.18 36.78 -42.21
C SER A 996 47.34 37.87 -42.86
N ASP A 997 47.96 39.01 -43.18
CA ASP A 997 47.26 40.12 -43.86
C ASP A 997 46.78 39.75 -45.27
N ASP A 998 47.29 38.64 -45.85
CA ASP A 998 46.87 38.11 -47.14
C ASP A 998 45.63 37.18 -47.04
N ASP A 999 45.23 36.77 -45.83
CA ASP A 999 44.08 35.89 -45.62
C ASP A 999 42.76 36.68 -45.69
N ALA A 1000 42.02 36.51 -46.79
CA ALA A 1000 40.74 37.18 -47.00
C ALA A 1000 39.68 36.88 -45.92
N ASN A 1001 39.75 35.70 -45.29
CA ASN A 1001 38.86 35.28 -44.21
C ASN A 1001 39.65 34.50 -43.14
N THR A 1002 39.42 34.80 -41.86
CA THR A 1002 39.89 34.00 -40.73
C THR A 1002 38.69 33.42 -39.99
N THR A 1003 38.70 32.11 -39.78
CA THR A 1003 37.69 31.44 -38.93
C THR A 1003 38.20 31.34 -37.50
N VAL A 1004 37.45 31.86 -36.53
CA VAL A 1004 37.77 31.70 -35.11
C VAL A 1004 36.93 30.57 -34.53
N VAL A 1005 37.59 29.55 -33.97
CA VAL A 1005 36.97 28.42 -33.29
C VAL A 1005 37.02 28.69 -31.79
N ILE A 1006 35.85 28.90 -31.20
CA ILE A 1006 35.68 29.18 -29.78
C ILE A 1006 35.12 27.94 -29.10
N PRO A 1007 35.96 27.15 -28.41
CA PRO A 1007 35.45 26.13 -27.51
C PRO A 1007 34.65 26.77 -26.37
N TYR A 1008 33.53 26.16 -26.00
CA TYR A 1008 32.77 26.52 -24.81
C TYR A 1008 32.26 25.27 -24.07
N GLU A 1009 32.03 25.42 -22.78
CA GLU A 1009 31.33 24.46 -21.93
C GLU A 1009 29.94 25.00 -21.56
N ASN A 1010 28.94 24.13 -21.50
CA ASN A 1010 27.61 24.45 -20.99
C ASN A 1010 27.33 23.63 -19.72
N LEU A 1011 27.50 24.26 -18.56
CA LEU A 1011 27.13 23.70 -17.25
C LEU A 1011 25.63 23.85 -16.94
N GLY A 1012 24.87 24.41 -17.87
CA GLY A 1012 23.42 24.56 -17.77
C GLY A 1012 22.66 23.67 -18.76
N ARG A 1013 21.40 24.05 -19.01
CA ARG A 1013 20.50 23.37 -19.95
C ARG A 1013 20.96 23.56 -21.40
N VAL A 1014 20.82 22.55 -22.25
CA VAL A 1014 21.21 22.63 -23.67
C VAL A 1014 19.97 22.91 -24.51
N THR A 1015 19.62 24.18 -24.70
CA THR A 1015 18.49 24.58 -25.54
C THR A 1015 18.93 24.78 -27.00
N PRO A 1016 18.08 24.46 -27.98
CA PRO A 1016 18.31 24.83 -29.37
C PRO A 1016 18.06 26.34 -29.53
N ASP A 1017 19.05 27.15 -29.19
CA ASP A 1017 19.03 28.61 -29.34
C ASP A 1017 20.38 29.12 -29.87
N SER A 1018 20.38 30.34 -30.38
CA SER A 1018 21.58 31.04 -30.86
C SER A 1018 22.36 31.67 -29.71
N ILE A 1019 23.67 31.81 -29.89
CA ILE A 1019 24.54 32.51 -28.94
C ILE A 1019 25.23 33.67 -29.65
N ARG A 1020 25.22 34.85 -29.02
CA ARG A 1020 25.94 36.03 -29.51
C ARG A 1020 27.35 36.00 -28.97
N VAL A 1021 28.32 36.05 -29.88
CA VAL A 1021 29.74 36.07 -29.57
C VAL A 1021 30.29 37.43 -30.00
N LYS A 1022 30.99 38.12 -29.10
CA LYS A 1022 31.81 39.29 -29.41
C LYS A 1022 33.28 38.88 -29.36
N ILE A 1023 34.02 39.16 -30.42
CA ILE A 1023 35.46 38.90 -30.50
C ILE A 1023 36.13 40.27 -30.69
N SER A 1024 36.80 40.78 -29.66
CA SER A 1024 37.56 42.03 -29.75
C SER A 1024 39.06 41.72 -29.88
N SER A 1025 39.75 42.45 -30.77
CA SER A 1025 41.20 42.40 -30.91
C SER A 1025 41.80 43.77 -30.57
N ALA A 1026 42.94 43.78 -29.88
CA ALA A 1026 43.66 45.00 -29.53
C ALA A 1026 45.07 44.96 -30.14
N TYR A 1027 45.41 45.97 -30.93
CA TYR A 1027 46.73 46.15 -31.53
C TYR A 1027 47.19 47.60 -31.34
N GLY A 1028 48.39 47.80 -30.79
CA GLY A 1028 49.02 49.11 -30.64
C GLY A 1028 48.26 50.13 -29.78
N GLY A 1029 47.40 49.71 -28.84
CA GLY A 1029 46.60 50.60 -27.99
C GLY A 1029 45.22 50.97 -28.56
N SER A 1030 44.86 50.45 -29.74
CA SER A 1030 43.54 50.60 -30.37
C SER A 1030 42.77 49.27 -30.33
N THR A 1031 41.50 49.31 -29.91
CA THR A 1031 40.61 48.12 -29.88
C THR A 1031 39.74 48.14 -31.14
N ARG A 1032 39.71 47.02 -31.89
CA ARG A 1032 38.71 46.74 -32.94
C ARG A 1032 37.78 45.65 -32.42
N ASP A 1033 36.49 45.97 -32.39
CA ASP A 1033 35.40 45.12 -31.88
C ASP A 1033 34.75 44.23 -32.95
#